data_AF-A0A8H4UFF9-F1
#
_entry.id   AF-A0A8H4UFF9-F1
#
_cell.length_a   1.000
_cell.length_b   1.000
_cell.length_c   1.000
_cell.angle_alpha   90.00
_cell.angle_beta   90.00
_cell.angle_gamma   90.00
#
_symmetry.space_group_name_H-M   'P 1'
#
loop_
_entity.id
_entity.type
_entity.pdbx_description
1 polymer ?
#
loop_
_entity_poly.entity_id
_entity_poly.type
_entity_poly.pdbx_seq_one_letter_code
_entity_poly.pdbx_strand_id
1 'polypeptide(L)'
;MVLSRLAKASALLFTTLFLPLIGAQGMPILSSSNASELDDPSSPIPGLERLLGPHLPHIDNPSQMLGATSGSEYEDNKGPTNYTETTHAPYVPGYRSIYEKPITHHSLRDERSRLEKLIDYVRRFRPQLPPVRKNRNQTHHRLSEEMERYDYLPAKPVQLVISNSTGDDSIGPKLNKTIGKRWRFVHQLIKQYEVVKASGPYHFGIMVVIVNATPYKWRKGHSHSYQMHDWEGIWPDTILPGQSIRIASGVSRSTYMEDTAAEVVYHLEGTKKPMSFRVERRSGGKNPENMWVTLLQNLRTASSPKGTSMELDHHIWPGSSHWILAGTEGDFVSMDAPDGWMSKQLSQIGHLPLREITMPRSHHSGLWKVARSYGFGGADNSQTQTEDLTFQLTSGGVRVIDIRPLLWYKEKVGYKVYAAHGSIFGKKWHGVVGASLREMIDMVNDFNRKHPGELVIFDIHAHQALIRRHDTGKTEQMGEEERSIMYDEFRSLKHRMPVSDHEDITKWPLKRFIKDETSAVLIRVPETWAADQEFPGGREGFVTSETFPINQVWSQKKYAEEMAEHQVKRLKELKPTRNSALLFADWILTFSGIDVLVKSEPLVVAGILTYQKLFYELWLALTTDAYPNWIATDTVHSDEAKNFAVAVNHCFAARRCGDIKPRFKQRLSAGGNDLLAFDQEGIFWVDDYALEKLKKAERLLAKARKDKDKADGIL
;
A
#
# COMPACT_ATOMS: atom_id res chain seq x y z
N MET A 1 -10.59 -54.21 10.42
CA MET A 1 -9.38 -54.68 9.69
C MET A 1 -8.77 -53.65 8.71
N VAL A 2 -9.10 -52.36 8.79
CA VAL A 2 -8.42 -51.26 8.07
C VAL A 2 -7.64 -50.33 9.03
N LEU A 3 -7.77 -50.52 10.34
CA LEU A 3 -7.06 -49.76 11.38
C LEU A 3 -5.76 -50.42 11.89
N SER A 4 -5.30 -51.54 11.33
CA SER A 4 -4.03 -52.18 11.70
C SER A 4 -2.89 -51.99 10.69
N ARG A 5 -3.07 -51.17 9.65
CA ARG A 5 -2.03 -50.89 8.65
C ARG A 5 -1.43 -49.47 8.71
N LEU A 6 -1.87 -48.60 9.62
CA LEU A 6 -1.34 -47.25 9.78
C LEU A 6 -0.34 -47.07 10.94
N ALA A 7 -0.07 -48.11 11.73
CA ALA A 7 0.85 -48.05 12.88
C ALA A 7 2.28 -48.53 12.60
N LYS A 8 2.66 -48.77 11.33
CA LYS A 8 3.99 -49.31 10.95
C LYS A 8 4.89 -48.37 10.13
N ALA A 9 4.52 -47.10 9.93
CA ALA A 9 5.32 -46.15 9.16
C ALA A 9 5.97 -45.01 9.98
N SER A 10 5.79 -44.98 11.30
CA SER A 10 6.29 -43.88 12.16
C SER A 10 7.48 -44.26 13.05
N ALA A 11 8.16 -45.38 12.78
CA ALA A 11 9.24 -45.91 13.64
C ALA A 11 10.55 -46.16 12.88
N LEU A 12 10.89 -45.27 11.93
CA LEU A 12 12.14 -45.38 11.19
C LEU A 12 12.66 -44.02 10.74
N LEU A 13 12.92 -43.12 11.71
CA LEU A 13 13.76 -41.92 11.51
C LEU A 13 13.96 -41.12 12.81
N PHE A 14 14.27 -41.79 13.92
CA PHE A 14 14.84 -41.10 15.08
C PHE A 14 15.76 -42.05 15.84
N THR A 15 17.00 -41.62 16.07
CA THR A 15 18.11 -42.20 16.85
C THR A 15 19.17 -43.06 16.13
N THR A 16 20.20 -42.36 15.65
CA THR A 16 21.65 -42.69 15.67
C THR A 16 22.37 -41.56 14.93
N LEU A 17 23.40 -40.86 15.40
CA LEU A 17 24.03 -40.67 16.70
C LEU A 17 24.98 -39.46 16.53
N PHE A 18 25.22 -38.69 17.59
CA PHE A 18 26.20 -37.60 17.67
C PHE A 18 27.66 -38.12 17.59
N LEU A 19 28.53 -37.28 17.01
CA LEU A 19 30.01 -37.14 17.01
C LEU A 19 30.82 -37.76 18.19
N PRO A 20 32.14 -38.08 18.03
CA PRO A 20 33.20 -37.06 18.20
C PRO A 20 34.50 -37.17 17.34
N LEU A 21 35.36 -36.16 17.55
CA LEU A 21 36.62 -35.69 16.93
C LEU A 21 37.89 -36.58 17.00
N ILE A 22 38.94 -36.08 16.29
CA ILE A 22 40.44 -36.21 16.40
C ILE A 22 41.06 -36.99 15.21
N GLY A 23 42.06 -36.56 14.44
CA GLY A 23 42.89 -35.34 14.35
C GLY A 23 44.10 -35.56 13.40
N ALA A 24 44.61 -34.48 12.75
CA ALA A 24 45.99 -34.19 12.26
C ALA A 24 46.66 -35.18 11.24
N GLN A 25 47.57 -34.87 10.31
CA GLN A 25 48.54 -33.81 9.91
C GLN A 25 48.68 -33.93 8.35
N GLY A 26 49.05 -32.96 7.51
CA GLY A 26 50.24 -32.12 7.46
C GLY A 26 50.51 -31.69 6.00
N MET A 27 50.88 -30.42 5.81
CA MET A 27 51.46 -29.76 4.61
C MET A 27 52.80 -30.42 4.15
N PRO A 28 53.58 -30.00 3.10
CA PRO A 28 53.67 -28.64 2.49
C PRO A 28 54.05 -28.42 0.99
N ILE A 29 53.70 -27.19 0.52
CA ILE A 29 54.44 -26.13 -0.23
C ILE A 29 55.00 -26.36 -1.67
N LEU A 30 54.83 -25.28 -2.47
CA LEU A 30 55.71 -24.62 -3.48
C LEU A 30 55.21 -24.74 -4.93
N SER A 31 55.31 -23.75 -5.82
CA SER A 31 55.51 -22.29 -5.80
C SER A 31 55.68 -21.84 -7.26
N SER A 32 55.26 -20.61 -7.58
CA SER A 32 55.86 -19.73 -8.60
C SER A 32 55.72 -20.19 -10.08
N SER A 33 55.70 -19.39 -11.14
CA SER A 33 56.08 -17.99 -11.41
C SER A 33 55.80 -17.70 -12.90
N ASN A 34 55.58 -16.41 -13.22
CA ASN A 34 56.00 -15.71 -14.44
C ASN A 34 55.40 -16.15 -15.80
N ALA A 35 55.35 -15.36 -16.86
CA ALA A 35 55.42 -13.92 -17.22
C ALA A 35 55.48 -13.92 -18.76
N SER A 36 55.28 -12.75 -19.40
CA SER A 36 55.62 -12.43 -20.80
C SER A 36 54.75 -13.08 -21.89
N GLU A 37 54.52 -12.53 -23.08
CA GLU A 37 54.69 -11.23 -23.75
C GLU A 37 54.02 -11.41 -25.14
N LEU A 38 53.65 -10.29 -25.77
CA LEU A 38 53.64 -10.04 -27.23
C LEU A 38 53.07 -11.09 -28.21
N ASP A 39 52.03 -10.71 -28.96
CA ASP A 39 52.19 -10.38 -30.38
C ASP A 39 50.87 -9.91 -31.04
N ASP A 40 50.98 -8.78 -31.73
CA ASP A 40 50.11 -8.29 -32.80
C ASP A 40 50.48 -9.03 -34.10
N PRO A 41 49.52 -9.39 -34.98
CA PRO A 41 49.57 -8.74 -36.28
C PRO A 41 48.19 -8.45 -36.91
N SER A 42 47.99 -7.18 -37.24
CA SER A 42 47.44 -6.63 -38.49
C SER A 42 46.89 -7.59 -39.57
N SER A 43 45.55 -7.53 -39.76
CA SER A 43 44.78 -7.37 -41.03
C SER A 43 44.88 -8.42 -42.18
N PRO A 44 43.99 -8.39 -43.21
CA PRO A 44 42.53 -8.19 -43.25
C PRO A 44 41.80 -9.20 -44.19
N ILE A 45 40.54 -9.61 -43.94
CA ILE A 45 39.67 -10.24 -44.97
C ILE A 45 38.20 -9.80 -44.81
N PRO A 46 37.43 -9.60 -45.91
CA PRO A 46 36.36 -8.62 -46.05
C PRO A 46 34.94 -9.23 -46.13
N GLY A 47 33.92 -8.36 -46.00
CA GLY A 47 32.59 -8.60 -46.55
C GLY A 47 31.43 -8.28 -45.61
N LEU A 48 30.79 -7.12 -45.78
CA LEU A 48 29.32 -6.98 -45.66
C LEU A 48 28.86 -5.62 -46.23
N GLU A 49 28.84 -5.51 -47.56
CA GLU A 49 28.07 -4.48 -48.25
C GLU A 49 26.63 -4.97 -48.42
N ARG A 50 25.69 -4.34 -47.70
CA ARG A 50 24.32 -3.98 -48.14
C ARG A 50 23.45 -3.76 -46.92
N LEU A 51 23.16 -2.49 -46.63
CA LEU A 51 21.82 -1.96 -46.40
C LEU A 51 21.97 -0.48 -46.04
N LEU A 52 20.98 0.32 -46.45
CA LEU A 52 20.82 1.76 -46.25
C LEU A 52 21.29 2.64 -47.42
N GLY A 53 20.38 2.79 -48.38
CA GLY A 53 20.24 4.00 -49.18
C GLY A 53 19.36 5.05 -48.44
N PRO A 54 19.24 6.27 -48.97
CA PRO A 54 19.64 7.47 -48.24
C PRO A 54 18.45 8.35 -47.85
N HIS A 55 18.59 9.15 -46.78
CA HIS A 55 18.13 10.54 -46.70
C HIS A 55 18.58 11.16 -45.35
N LEU A 56 19.74 11.81 -45.37
CA LEU A 56 20.09 12.90 -44.45
C LEU A 56 20.89 13.95 -45.24
N PRO A 57 20.54 15.24 -45.19
CA PRO A 57 21.43 16.29 -45.63
C PRO A 57 22.48 16.59 -44.54
N HIS A 58 23.72 16.67 -45.01
CA HIS A 58 24.90 17.23 -44.34
C HIS A 58 24.78 18.75 -44.11
N ILE A 59 25.59 19.24 -43.17
CA ILE A 59 26.37 20.50 -43.10
C ILE A 59 26.47 20.86 -41.60
N ASP A 60 27.57 21.26 -40.98
CA ASP A 60 29.02 21.12 -41.18
C ASP A 60 29.67 21.48 -39.83
N ASN A 61 30.97 21.18 -39.74
CA ASN A 61 31.87 21.14 -38.60
C ASN A 61 31.87 22.33 -37.58
N PRO A 62 32.43 22.08 -36.37
CA PRO A 62 32.39 22.93 -35.18
C PRO A 62 33.63 23.81 -35.06
N SER A 63 33.71 24.50 -33.92
CA SER A 63 34.85 25.20 -33.31
C SER A 63 34.75 26.72 -33.37
N GLN A 64 34.38 27.34 -32.24
CA GLN A 64 35.14 28.47 -31.73
C GLN A 64 34.97 28.58 -30.22
N MET A 65 36.11 28.63 -29.57
CA MET A 65 36.36 28.72 -28.14
C MET A 65 36.98 30.11 -27.88
N LEU A 66 36.72 30.68 -26.70
CA LEU A 66 37.45 31.74 -25.98
C LEU A 66 37.11 33.23 -26.20
N GLY A 67 36.93 33.91 -25.07
CA GLY A 67 36.94 35.37 -24.82
C GLY A 67 36.08 35.70 -23.57
N ALA A 68 36.63 35.85 -22.35
CA ALA A 68 37.15 37.12 -21.77
C ALA A 68 36.08 38.24 -21.76
N THR A 69 35.73 39.00 -20.71
CA THR A 69 36.45 39.60 -19.56
C THR A 69 35.42 40.44 -18.74
N SER A 70 35.41 40.40 -17.41
CA SER A 70 35.77 41.47 -16.44
C SER A 70 34.86 42.72 -16.26
N GLY A 71 34.62 43.08 -14.98
CA GLY A 71 34.36 44.44 -14.45
C GLY A 71 32.89 44.88 -14.42
N SER A 72 32.36 45.62 -13.44
CA SER A 72 32.90 46.33 -12.27
C SER A 72 31.72 46.81 -11.38
N GLU A 73 32.06 47.22 -10.16
CA GLU A 73 31.24 47.78 -9.07
C GLU A 73 30.37 49.01 -9.45
N TYR A 74 29.25 49.22 -8.73
CA TYR A 74 28.84 50.52 -8.19
C TYR A 74 27.81 50.38 -7.03
N GLU A 75 27.95 51.24 -6.03
CA GLU A 75 27.25 51.30 -4.73
C GLU A 75 25.83 51.92 -4.74
N ASP A 76 25.08 51.58 -3.68
CA ASP A 76 24.09 52.36 -2.91
C ASP A 76 22.85 53.03 -3.55
N ASN A 77 21.65 52.53 -3.19
CA ASN A 77 20.74 53.18 -2.21
C ASN A 77 19.34 52.53 -2.14
N LYS A 78 18.83 52.43 -0.89
CA LYS A 78 17.42 52.57 -0.42
C LYS A 78 16.30 51.70 -1.05
N GLY A 79 15.69 50.87 -0.20
CA GLY A 79 14.45 50.12 -0.50
C GLY A 79 13.18 51.00 -0.58
N PRO A 80 11.95 50.44 -0.49
CA PRO A 80 11.61 49.04 -0.19
C PRO A 80 10.60 48.40 -1.16
N THR A 81 10.27 47.13 -0.87
CA THR A 81 9.12 46.34 -1.35
C THR A 81 9.03 46.03 -2.84
N ASN A 82 9.42 44.81 -3.21
CA ASN A 82 8.74 44.06 -4.27
C ASN A 82 8.72 42.57 -3.92
N TYR A 83 7.52 42.02 -3.94
CA TYR A 83 7.24 40.59 -3.90
C TYR A 83 8.03 39.90 -5.01
N THR A 84 8.94 39.00 -4.65
CA THR A 84 9.54 38.07 -5.60
C THR A 84 8.55 36.93 -5.85
N GLU A 85 8.09 36.85 -7.10
CA GLU A 85 7.40 35.71 -7.69
C GLU A 85 8.16 34.41 -7.40
N THR A 86 7.60 33.58 -6.53
CA THR A 86 7.95 32.16 -6.49
C THR A 86 7.31 31.47 -7.68
N THR A 87 8.15 30.89 -8.53
CA THR A 87 7.77 30.01 -9.64
C THR A 87 6.77 28.95 -9.18
N HIS A 88 5.53 29.08 -9.63
CA HIS A 88 4.48 28.08 -9.44
C HIS A 88 4.88 26.76 -10.12
N ALA A 89 4.96 25.69 -9.32
CA ALA A 89 4.82 24.33 -9.84
C ALA A 89 3.40 24.18 -10.40
N PRO A 90 3.21 23.47 -11.54
CA PRO A 90 1.89 23.33 -12.15
C PRO A 90 0.97 22.51 -11.25
N TYR A 91 -0.16 23.12 -10.89
CA TYR A 91 -1.33 22.54 -10.25
C TYR A 91 -1.82 21.31 -11.03
N VAL A 92 -1.81 20.14 -10.38
CA VAL A 92 -2.40 18.90 -10.90
C VAL A 92 -3.84 18.80 -10.38
N PRO A 93 -4.88 18.91 -11.23
CA PRO A 93 -6.27 18.76 -10.78
C PRO A 93 -6.59 17.27 -10.63
N GLY A 94 -6.50 16.75 -9.40
CA GLY A 94 -6.61 15.31 -9.12
C GLY A 94 -7.58 14.91 -8.01
N TYR A 95 -8.43 15.79 -7.49
CA TYR A 95 -9.46 15.39 -6.50
C TYR A 95 -10.81 16.03 -6.82
N ARG A 96 -11.59 15.35 -7.67
CA ARG A 96 -13.06 15.49 -7.63
C ARG A 96 -13.61 14.31 -6.85
N SER A 97 -14.18 14.64 -5.69
CA SER A 97 -15.03 13.80 -4.85
C SER A 97 -15.75 12.71 -5.64
N ILE A 98 -15.47 11.45 -5.28
CA ILE A 98 -16.17 10.25 -5.77
C ILE A 98 -17.65 10.24 -5.33
N TYR A 99 -18.09 11.23 -4.56
CA TYR A 99 -19.44 11.35 -3.99
C TYR A 99 -20.37 12.31 -4.75
N GLU A 100 -19.92 12.99 -5.81
CA GLU A 100 -20.76 13.96 -6.56
C GLU A 100 -21.23 13.46 -7.95
N LYS A 101 -21.77 12.26 -8.04
CA LYS A 101 -22.60 11.88 -9.22
C LYS A 101 -24.08 11.98 -8.88
N PRO A 102 -24.88 12.77 -9.62
CA PRO A 102 -26.34 12.72 -9.51
C PRO A 102 -26.82 11.30 -9.80
N ILE A 103 -27.60 10.72 -8.90
CA ILE A 103 -28.27 9.43 -9.11
C ILE A 103 -29.26 9.62 -10.27
N THR A 104 -28.91 9.12 -11.44
CA THR A 104 -29.83 9.14 -12.59
C THR A 104 -30.81 7.96 -12.48
N HIS A 105 -32.03 8.12 -12.98
CA HIS A 105 -33.03 7.05 -13.06
C HIS A 105 -32.53 5.76 -13.73
N HIS A 106 -31.43 5.82 -14.50
CA HIS A 106 -30.80 4.67 -15.11
C HIS A 106 -30.03 3.79 -14.10
N SER A 107 -29.42 4.36 -13.05
CA SER A 107 -28.68 3.57 -12.05
C SER A 107 -29.61 2.75 -11.14
N LEU A 108 -30.81 3.28 -10.84
CA LEU A 108 -31.84 2.56 -10.08
C LEU A 108 -32.42 1.36 -10.85
N ARG A 109 -32.48 1.46 -12.18
CA ARG A 109 -32.95 0.36 -13.05
C ARG A 109 -31.92 -0.78 -13.11
N ASP A 110 -30.64 -0.43 -13.12
CA ASP A 110 -29.51 -1.36 -13.06
C ASP A 110 -29.41 -2.05 -11.69
N GLU A 111 -29.64 -1.32 -10.59
CA GLU A 111 -29.68 -1.89 -9.25
C GLU A 111 -30.85 -2.86 -9.05
N ARG A 112 -32.04 -2.54 -9.60
CA ARG A 112 -33.20 -3.44 -9.56
C ARG A 112 -32.94 -4.74 -10.34
N SER A 113 -32.37 -4.66 -11.54
CA SER A 113 -31.99 -5.85 -12.33
C SER A 113 -30.94 -6.71 -11.61
N ARG A 114 -30.03 -6.07 -10.85
CA ARG A 114 -29.02 -6.76 -10.04
C ARG A 114 -29.60 -7.44 -8.80
N LEU A 115 -30.54 -6.79 -8.10
CA LEU A 115 -31.24 -7.35 -6.95
C LEU A 115 -32.10 -8.56 -7.36
N GLU A 116 -32.75 -8.49 -8.52
CA GLU A 116 -33.53 -9.61 -9.07
C GLU A 116 -32.65 -10.84 -9.38
N LYS A 117 -31.43 -10.63 -9.89
CA LYS A 117 -30.44 -11.73 -10.10
C LYS A 117 -29.97 -12.35 -8.79
N LEU A 118 -29.80 -11.57 -7.73
CA LEU A 118 -29.43 -12.06 -6.40
C LEU A 118 -30.57 -12.85 -5.74
N ILE A 119 -31.81 -12.38 -5.85
CA ILE A 119 -33.00 -13.08 -5.38
C ILE A 119 -33.17 -14.41 -6.11
N ASP A 120 -32.96 -14.42 -7.43
CA ASP A 120 -33.07 -15.65 -8.23
C ASP A 120 -31.96 -16.65 -7.91
N TYR A 121 -30.74 -16.17 -7.63
CA TYR A 121 -29.64 -17.00 -7.11
C TYR A 121 -30.01 -17.66 -5.78
N VAL A 122 -30.52 -16.90 -4.81
CA VAL A 122 -30.94 -17.44 -3.49
C VAL A 122 -32.08 -18.46 -3.62
N ARG A 123 -33.00 -18.27 -4.58
CA ARG A 123 -34.10 -19.22 -4.84
C ARG A 123 -33.61 -20.56 -5.38
N ARG A 124 -32.56 -20.59 -6.20
CA ARG A 124 -32.01 -21.83 -6.80
C ARG A 124 -31.30 -22.75 -5.81
N PHE A 125 -30.91 -22.24 -4.64
CA PHE A 125 -30.18 -23.01 -3.61
C PHE A 125 -31.04 -23.37 -2.38
N ARG A 126 -32.37 -23.19 -2.47
CA ARG A 126 -33.30 -23.69 -1.45
C ARG A 126 -33.64 -25.16 -1.75
N PRO A 127 -33.54 -26.10 -0.78
CA PRO A 127 -34.02 -27.46 -0.97
C PRO A 127 -35.52 -27.43 -1.32
N GLN A 128 -35.92 -28.16 -2.38
CA GLN A 128 -37.33 -28.31 -2.72
C GLN A 128 -38.01 -29.19 -1.67
N LEU A 129 -38.94 -28.62 -0.92
CA LEU A 129 -39.89 -29.38 -0.09
C LEU A 129 -40.91 -30.06 -1.01
N PRO A 130 -41.38 -31.28 -0.70
CA PRO A 130 -42.37 -31.99 -1.51
C PRO A 130 -43.73 -31.27 -1.50
N PRO A 131 -44.55 -31.41 -2.56
CA PRO A 131 -45.77 -30.64 -2.71
C PRO A 131 -46.83 -31.08 -1.70
N VAL A 132 -47.25 -30.17 -0.83
CA VAL A 132 -48.43 -30.33 0.02
C VAL A 132 -49.69 -30.10 -0.84
N ARG A 133 -50.61 -31.06 -0.80
CA ARG A 133 -51.92 -31.03 -1.46
C ARG A 133 -52.70 -29.77 -1.04
N LYS A 134 -53.14 -29.00 -2.03
CA LYS A 134 -54.09 -27.89 -1.86
C LYS A 134 -55.49 -28.45 -1.61
N ASN A 135 -56.11 -28.08 -0.50
CA ASN A 135 -57.56 -27.98 -0.40
C ASN A 135 -57.98 -26.51 -0.51
N ARG A 136 -58.83 -26.25 -1.51
CA ARG A 136 -59.61 -25.03 -1.70
C ARG A 136 -60.65 -24.93 -0.57
N ASN A 137 -60.81 -23.75 0.02
CA ASN A 137 -62.09 -23.02 0.07
C ASN A 137 -61.93 -21.66 0.76
N GLN A 138 -62.49 -20.63 0.11
CA GLN A 138 -63.13 -19.39 0.61
C GLN A 138 -62.38 -18.53 1.66
N THR A 139 -62.27 -17.20 1.55
CA THR A 139 -63.32 -16.23 1.22
C THR A 139 -62.71 -14.90 0.75
N HIS A 140 -63.30 -14.31 -0.30
CA HIS A 140 -63.12 -12.93 -0.73
C HIS A 140 -63.90 -11.96 0.19
N HIS A 141 -63.29 -10.85 0.65
CA HIS A 141 -63.78 -9.47 0.41
C HIS A 141 -63.04 -8.43 1.27
N ARG A 142 -62.84 -7.24 0.65
CA ARG A 142 -62.63 -5.91 1.25
C ARG A 142 -61.26 -5.61 1.88
N LEU A 143 -60.45 -4.84 1.15
CA LEU A 143 -60.20 -3.41 1.44
C LEU A 143 -59.25 -2.85 0.38
N SER A 144 -59.82 -2.53 -0.78
CA SER A 144 -59.40 -1.39 -1.60
C SER A 144 -60.11 -0.17 -1.03
N GLU A 145 -59.40 0.95 -0.90
CA GLU A 145 -59.79 2.27 -0.34
C GLU A 145 -59.21 2.55 1.06
N GLU A 146 -58.05 3.21 1.08
CA GLU A 146 -57.74 4.44 1.86
C GLU A 146 -56.25 4.79 1.73
N MET A 147 -55.86 5.27 0.56
CA MET A 147 -54.69 6.14 0.38
C MET A 147 -55.22 7.57 0.27
N GLU A 148 -55.01 8.39 1.31
CA GLU A 148 -54.69 9.84 1.28
C GLU A 148 -54.98 10.54 2.63
N ARG A 149 -53.94 10.77 3.46
CA ARG A 149 -53.61 12.07 4.11
C ARG A 149 -52.48 11.94 5.16
N TYR A 150 -51.85 13.10 5.40
CA TYR A 150 -50.53 13.40 5.98
C TYR A 150 -50.19 12.94 7.42
N ASP A 151 -48.86 12.86 7.61
CA ASP A 151 -47.99 13.16 8.78
C ASP A 151 -47.94 12.33 10.08
N TYR A 152 -46.68 12.03 10.41
CA TYR A 152 -46.08 11.72 11.72
C TYR A 152 -46.81 10.77 12.68
N LEU A 153 -46.47 9.47 12.61
CA LEU A 153 -46.44 8.62 13.80
C LEU A 153 -45.29 7.59 13.74
N PRO A 154 -44.64 7.28 14.88
CA PRO A 154 -43.50 6.38 14.95
C PRO A 154 -43.92 4.93 14.66
N ALA A 155 -43.05 4.22 13.95
CA ALA A 155 -43.22 2.81 13.61
C ALA A 155 -43.50 1.97 14.87
N LYS A 156 -44.72 1.43 14.98
CA LYS A 156 -45.04 0.36 15.93
C LYS A 156 -44.26 -0.91 15.52
N PRO A 157 -43.73 -1.69 16.46
CA PRO A 157 -43.05 -2.93 16.15
C PRO A 157 -44.08 -3.94 15.62
N VAL A 158 -43.84 -4.45 14.41
CA VAL A 158 -44.52 -5.65 13.90
C VAL A 158 -44.12 -6.82 14.80
N GLN A 159 -45.04 -7.30 15.63
CA GLN A 159 -44.88 -8.58 16.30
C GLN A 159 -45.04 -9.69 15.27
N LEU A 160 -43.93 -10.38 14.98
CA LEU A 160 -43.95 -11.62 14.22
C LEU A 160 -44.55 -12.71 15.12
N VAL A 161 -45.84 -12.98 14.98
CA VAL A 161 -46.49 -14.13 15.60
C VAL A 161 -46.15 -15.35 14.76
N ILE A 162 -45.21 -16.16 15.23
CA ILE A 162 -44.97 -17.50 14.69
C ILE A 162 -46.00 -18.41 15.35
N SER A 163 -47.02 -18.84 14.60
CA SER A 163 -47.96 -19.85 15.06
C SER A 163 -47.28 -21.22 15.07
N ASN A 164 -47.14 -21.81 16.25
CA ASN A 164 -46.74 -23.20 16.42
C ASN A 164 -47.93 -24.11 16.06
N SER A 165 -47.75 -25.01 15.09
CA SER A 165 -48.56 -26.22 15.05
C SER A 165 -47.67 -27.41 14.67
N THR A 166 -47.73 -28.41 15.56
CA THR A 166 -47.32 -29.83 15.45
C THR A 166 -45.82 -30.16 15.50
N GLY A 167 -45.34 -30.43 16.73
CA GLY A 167 -45.07 -31.83 17.14
C GLY A 167 -43.61 -32.31 17.12
N ASP A 168 -42.78 -31.81 18.03
CA ASP A 168 -41.81 -32.59 18.84
C ASP A 168 -41.16 -31.65 19.88
N ASP A 169 -41.56 -31.77 21.15
CA ASP A 169 -41.36 -30.75 22.20
C ASP A 169 -40.11 -30.94 23.08
N SER A 170 -39.20 -31.85 22.74
CA SER A 170 -38.11 -32.19 23.67
C SER A 170 -36.77 -31.45 23.46
N ILE A 171 -36.54 -30.75 22.34
CA ILE A 171 -35.25 -30.08 22.07
C ILE A 171 -35.37 -28.64 21.51
N GLY A 172 -36.51 -28.25 20.94
CA GLY A 172 -36.71 -26.99 20.21
C GLY A 172 -36.71 -25.67 21.01
N PRO A 173 -37.37 -25.53 22.18
CA PRO A 173 -37.64 -24.21 22.76
C PRO A 173 -36.40 -23.48 23.29
N LYS A 174 -35.44 -24.20 23.88
CA LYS A 174 -34.22 -23.62 24.46
C LYS A 174 -33.23 -23.20 23.36
N LEU A 175 -33.12 -23.98 22.28
CA LEU A 175 -32.24 -23.67 21.16
C LEU A 175 -32.77 -22.47 20.37
N ASN A 176 -34.07 -22.42 20.11
CA ASN A 176 -34.71 -21.33 19.36
C ASN A 176 -34.70 -19.99 20.13
N LYS A 177 -34.87 -20.02 21.46
CA LYS A 177 -34.76 -18.83 22.33
C LYS A 177 -33.33 -18.29 22.41
N THR A 178 -32.33 -19.15 22.33
CA THR A 178 -30.90 -18.78 22.35
C THR A 178 -30.45 -18.23 21.00
N ILE A 179 -30.84 -18.88 19.90
CA ILE A 179 -30.60 -18.41 18.52
C ILE A 179 -31.30 -17.07 18.29
N GLY A 180 -32.55 -16.91 18.70
CA GLY A 180 -33.30 -15.64 18.59
C GLY A 180 -32.76 -14.51 19.47
N LYS A 181 -32.15 -14.80 20.62
CA LYS A 181 -31.42 -13.79 21.42
C LYS A 181 -30.11 -13.37 20.73
N ARG A 182 -29.37 -14.32 20.15
CA ARG A 182 -28.12 -14.05 19.42
C ARG A 182 -28.36 -13.26 18.12
N TRP A 183 -29.41 -13.57 17.36
CA TRP A 183 -29.78 -12.81 16.15
C TRP A 183 -30.24 -11.38 16.47
N ARG A 184 -30.99 -11.18 17.56
CA ARG A 184 -31.34 -9.84 18.02
C ARG A 184 -30.12 -9.01 18.40
N PHE A 185 -29.11 -9.63 19.02
CA PHE A 185 -27.85 -8.97 19.32
C PHE A 185 -27.07 -8.58 18.06
N VAL A 186 -27.01 -9.46 17.05
CA VAL A 186 -26.39 -9.15 15.74
C VAL A 186 -27.14 -8.03 15.02
N HIS A 187 -28.46 -8.06 15.01
CA HIS A 187 -29.29 -7.02 14.41
C HIS A 187 -29.16 -5.67 15.16
N GLN A 188 -28.95 -5.70 16.48
CA GLN A 188 -28.68 -4.51 17.28
C GLN A 188 -27.29 -3.94 17.01
N LEU A 189 -26.29 -4.79 16.76
CA LEU A 189 -24.95 -4.36 16.31
C LEU A 189 -24.98 -3.77 14.90
N ILE A 190 -25.72 -4.37 13.96
CA ILE A 190 -25.92 -3.82 12.61
C ILE A 190 -26.61 -2.46 12.70
N LYS A 191 -27.65 -2.32 13.53
CA LYS A 191 -28.28 -1.03 13.80
C LYS A 191 -27.32 -0.02 14.45
N GLN A 192 -26.45 -0.44 15.37
CA GLN A 192 -25.44 0.45 15.93
C GLN A 192 -24.42 0.89 14.87
N TYR A 193 -24.07 0.01 13.93
CA TYR A 193 -23.19 0.33 12.80
C TYR A 193 -23.85 1.26 11.79
N GLU A 194 -25.14 1.07 11.50
CA GLU A 194 -25.95 1.99 10.69
C GLU A 194 -26.18 3.33 11.40
N VAL A 195 -26.30 3.33 12.73
CA VAL A 195 -26.36 4.54 13.55
C VAL A 195 -25.03 5.30 13.53
N VAL A 196 -23.87 4.62 13.45
CA VAL A 196 -22.56 5.28 13.21
C VAL A 196 -22.47 5.89 11.81
N LYS A 197 -23.14 5.30 10.81
CA LYS A 197 -23.31 5.93 9.48
C LYS A 197 -24.33 7.09 9.50
N ALA A 198 -25.29 7.05 10.41
CA ALA A 198 -26.40 8.02 10.51
C ALA A 198 -26.15 9.14 11.53
N SER A 199 -25.13 9.03 12.39
CA SER A 199 -24.67 10.06 13.31
C SER A 199 -23.90 11.14 12.57
N GLY A 200 -24.59 11.85 11.67
CA GLY A 200 -24.22 13.17 11.15
C GLY A 200 -22.95 13.28 10.27
N PRO A 201 -22.98 14.01 9.15
CA PRO A 201 -21.79 14.34 8.35
C PRO A 201 -20.72 15.25 9.00
N TYR A 202 -20.71 15.52 10.31
CA TYR A 202 -20.19 16.80 10.84
C TYR A 202 -19.23 16.74 12.04
N HIS A 203 -18.28 15.82 12.03
CA HIS A 203 -17.07 15.97 12.84
C HIS A 203 -15.87 15.76 11.93
N PHE A 204 -15.32 16.86 11.41
CA PHE A 204 -14.07 16.90 10.68
C PHE A 204 -12.92 16.64 11.66
N GLY A 205 -12.74 15.37 12.02
CA GLY A 205 -11.64 14.92 12.85
C GLY A 205 -10.37 14.94 12.01
N ILE A 206 -9.36 15.65 12.48
CA ILE A 206 -8.01 15.59 11.94
C ILE A 206 -7.23 14.57 12.76
N MET A 207 -6.52 13.70 12.05
CA MET A 207 -5.56 12.81 12.66
C MET A 207 -4.18 13.07 12.10
N VAL A 208 -3.21 13.30 12.99
CA VAL A 208 -1.81 13.50 12.61
C VAL A 208 -0.95 12.48 13.33
N VAL A 209 -0.06 11.81 12.60
CA VAL A 209 0.98 10.96 13.16
C VAL A 209 2.32 11.62 12.95
N ILE A 210 3.06 11.81 14.04
CA ILE A 210 4.37 12.45 14.00
C ILE A 210 5.44 11.54 14.60
N VAL A 211 6.57 11.43 13.92
CA VAL A 211 7.71 10.61 14.34
C VAL A 211 8.93 11.47 14.63
N ASN A 212 9.40 11.42 15.88
CA ASN A 212 10.70 11.98 16.25
C ASN A 212 11.80 10.96 15.97
N ALA A 213 12.35 11.00 14.76
CA ALA A 213 13.49 10.19 14.33
C ALA A 213 14.82 10.95 14.49
N THR A 214 14.89 11.89 15.44
CA THR A 214 16.10 12.63 15.81
C THR A 214 16.60 12.21 17.21
N PRO A 215 17.89 12.40 17.55
CA PRO A 215 18.38 12.18 18.91
C PRO A 215 17.97 13.32 19.87
N TYR A 216 17.25 14.33 19.38
CA TYR A 216 16.86 15.50 20.14
C TYR A 216 15.48 15.33 20.75
N LYS A 217 15.33 15.77 21.99
CA LYS A 217 14.02 15.89 22.62
C LYS A 217 13.31 17.10 22.03
N TRP A 218 12.06 16.94 21.64
CA TRP A 218 11.25 18.05 21.14
C TRP A 218 10.43 18.63 22.28
N ARG A 219 10.65 19.90 22.59
CA ARG A 219 9.93 20.64 23.65
C ARG A 219 8.86 21.52 23.02
N LYS A 220 7.61 21.40 23.47
CA LYS A 220 6.53 22.29 23.05
C LYS A 220 6.87 23.73 23.48
N GLY A 221 6.83 24.66 22.55
CA GLY A 221 7.00 26.08 22.77
C GLY A 221 5.64 26.77 22.82
N HIS A 222 5.23 27.32 21.68
CA HIS A 222 3.92 27.94 21.50
C HIS A 222 2.88 26.91 21.04
N SER A 223 1.64 27.02 21.51
CA SER A 223 0.50 26.32 20.95
C SER A 223 -0.70 27.24 21.03
N HIS A 224 -1.48 27.32 19.95
CA HIS A 224 -2.69 28.10 19.93
C HIS A 224 -3.71 27.49 18.99
N SER A 225 -4.98 27.70 19.29
CA SER A 225 -6.04 27.33 18.38
C SER A 225 -7.23 28.27 18.43
N TYR A 226 -7.92 28.33 17.32
CA TYR A 226 -9.20 28.98 17.17
C TYR A 226 -10.16 27.99 16.50
N GLN A 227 -11.28 27.72 17.18
CA GLN A 227 -12.32 26.76 16.76
C GLN A 227 -11.83 25.30 16.60
N MET A 228 -10.74 24.91 17.26
CA MET A 228 -10.32 23.50 17.35
C MET A 228 -10.56 22.96 18.75
N HIS A 229 -11.08 21.75 18.84
CA HIS A 229 -11.35 21.09 20.11
C HIS A 229 -10.05 20.57 20.74
N ASP A 230 -9.77 21.02 21.97
CA ASP A 230 -8.64 20.62 22.82
C ASP A 230 -7.25 20.69 22.16
N TRP A 231 -7.08 21.44 21.08
CA TRP A 231 -5.79 21.49 20.38
C TRP A 231 -4.66 21.93 21.31
N GLU A 232 -4.83 22.98 22.11
CA GLU A 232 -3.75 23.44 22.99
C GLU A 232 -3.34 22.40 24.07
N GLY A 233 -4.32 21.60 24.54
CA GLY A 233 -4.13 20.60 25.59
C GLY A 233 -3.72 19.21 25.12
N ILE A 234 -4.05 18.84 23.87
CA ILE A 234 -3.79 17.48 23.34
C ILE A 234 -2.32 17.27 22.96
N TRP A 235 -1.62 18.33 22.54
CA TRP A 235 -0.22 18.24 22.13
C TRP A 235 0.70 18.13 23.36
N PRO A 236 1.54 17.08 23.44
CA PRO A 236 2.32 16.81 24.64
C PRO A 236 3.41 17.87 24.79
N ASP A 237 3.76 18.23 26.03
CA ASP A 237 4.84 19.20 26.30
C ASP A 237 6.20 18.72 25.79
N THR A 238 6.34 17.41 25.55
CA THR A 238 7.58 16.79 25.11
C THR A 238 7.32 15.59 24.21
N ILE A 239 8.14 15.46 23.17
CA ILE A 239 8.22 14.26 22.32
C ILE A 239 9.67 13.75 22.37
N LEU A 240 9.86 12.54 22.88
CA LEU A 240 11.17 11.95 23.12
C LEU A 240 11.82 11.41 21.83
N PRO A 241 13.15 11.30 21.76
CA PRO A 241 13.85 10.62 20.67
C PRO A 241 13.28 9.22 20.40
N GLY A 242 13.00 8.91 19.14
CA GLY A 242 12.43 7.63 18.69
C GLY A 242 10.93 7.48 18.93
N GLN A 243 10.25 8.46 19.52
CA GLN A 243 8.82 8.38 19.81
C GLN A 243 7.97 8.64 18.56
N SER A 244 6.91 7.83 18.39
CA SER A 244 5.83 8.09 17.45
C SER A 244 4.58 8.49 18.22
N ILE A 245 3.96 9.61 17.84
CA ILE A 245 2.74 10.11 18.47
C ILE A 245 1.61 10.17 17.45
N ARG A 246 0.40 9.82 17.89
CA ARG A 246 -0.83 9.93 17.10
C ARG A 246 -1.77 10.89 17.82
N ILE A 247 -2.13 11.98 17.15
CA ILE A 247 -2.96 13.06 17.69
C ILE A 247 -4.26 13.10 16.89
N ALA A 248 -5.39 13.07 17.58
CA ALA A 248 -6.70 13.23 16.99
C ALA A 248 -7.43 14.44 17.60
N SER A 249 -7.66 15.47 16.79
CA SER A 249 -8.39 16.69 17.17
C SER A 249 -9.59 16.89 16.24
N GLY A 250 -10.57 17.69 16.65
CA GLY A 250 -11.75 18.00 15.85
C GLY A 250 -12.00 19.49 15.76
N VAL A 251 -12.85 19.90 14.82
CA VAL A 251 -13.33 21.28 14.73
C VAL A 251 -14.50 21.49 15.69
N SER A 252 -14.50 22.59 16.43
CA SER A 252 -15.66 22.98 17.26
C SER A 252 -16.84 23.36 16.36
N ARG A 253 -18.07 22.92 16.70
CA ARG A 253 -19.30 23.28 15.97
C ARG A 253 -19.46 24.82 15.92
N SER A 254 -19.07 25.44 14.81
CA SER A 254 -19.25 26.87 14.52
C SER A 254 -19.86 27.02 13.12
N THR A 255 -20.73 28.02 12.94
CA THR A 255 -21.35 28.36 11.64
C THR A 255 -20.34 28.91 10.62
N TYR A 256 -19.12 29.22 11.05
CA TYR A 256 -18.04 29.75 10.22
C TYR A 256 -16.83 28.84 10.41
N MET A 257 -16.64 27.86 9.53
CA MET A 257 -15.44 27.01 9.52
C MET A 257 -14.32 27.58 8.63
N GLU A 258 -14.58 28.68 7.92
CA GLU A 258 -13.65 29.28 6.96
C GLU A 258 -12.43 29.94 7.63
N ASP A 259 -12.51 30.24 8.93
CA ASP A 259 -11.46 30.88 9.73
C ASP A 259 -10.86 29.95 10.80
N THR A 260 -11.20 28.66 10.80
CA THR A 260 -10.63 27.70 11.77
C THR A 260 -9.12 27.57 11.58
N ALA A 261 -8.36 27.68 12.68
CA ALA A 261 -6.91 27.60 12.63
C ALA A 261 -6.31 27.01 13.91
N ALA A 262 -5.16 26.37 13.77
CA ALA A 262 -4.43 25.78 14.88
C ALA A 262 -2.94 25.78 14.59
N GLU A 263 -2.11 25.96 15.60
CA GLU A 263 -0.67 25.77 15.47
C GLU A 263 -0.04 25.25 16.76
N VAL A 264 1.06 24.53 16.61
CA VAL A 264 1.94 24.12 17.70
C VAL A 264 3.39 24.17 17.23
N VAL A 265 4.28 24.72 18.05
CA VAL A 265 5.70 24.85 17.78
C VAL A 265 6.47 23.91 18.69
N TYR A 266 7.41 23.15 18.12
CA TYR A 266 8.35 22.32 18.88
C TYR A 266 9.78 22.76 18.64
N HIS A 267 10.55 22.88 19.71
CA HIS A 267 11.98 23.17 19.71
C HIS A 267 12.81 21.91 19.93
N LEU A 268 13.89 21.75 19.17
CA LEU A 268 14.82 20.63 19.32
C LEU A 268 15.87 20.94 20.41
N GLU A 269 15.71 20.35 21.60
CA GLU A 269 16.66 20.51 22.70
C GLU A 269 18.00 19.80 22.39
N GLY A 270 19.12 20.45 22.74
CA GLY A 270 20.47 19.87 22.58
C GLY A 270 21.13 20.13 21.22
N THR A 271 20.50 20.92 20.35
CA THR A 271 21.10 21.45 19.13
C THR A 271 22.04 22.62 19.46
N LYS A 272 23.11 22.81 18.68
CA LYS A 272 24.08 23.91 18.88
C LYS A 272 23.47 25.25 18.51
N LYS A 273 22.64 25.28 17.47
CA LYS A 273 21.86 26.44 17.05
C LYS A 273 20.37 26.19 17.33
N PRO A 274 19.58 27.20 17.72
CA PRO A 274 18.14 27.03 17.91
C PRO A 274 17.47 26.48 16.65
N MET A 275 16.72 25.40 16.80
CA MET A 275 15.97 24.73 15.73
C MET A 275 14.56 24.43 16.22
N SER A 276 13.58 24.70 15.36
CA SER A 276 12.19 24.38 15.65
C SER A 276 11.41 24.10 14.38
N PHE A 277 10.22 23.54 14.54
CA PHE A 277 9.22 23.43 13.49
C PHE A 277 7.85 23.78 14.06
N ARG A 278 6.93 24.15 13.17
CA ARG A 278 5.53 24.41 13.52
C ARG A 278 4.65 23.44 12.75
N VAL A 279 3.78 22.73 13.45
CA VAL A 279 2.65 22.02 12.84
C VAL A 279 1.46 22.94 12.90
N GLU A 280 0.80 23.19 11.77
CA GLU A 280 -0.34 24.09 11.71
C GLU A 280 -1.45 23.56 10.82
N ARG A 281 -2.67 23.98 11.15
CA ARG A 281 -3.86 23.82 10.34
C ARG A 281 -4.40 25.20 10.02
N ARG A 282 -4.74 25.46 8.77
CA ARG A 282 -5.43 26.69 8.35
C ARG A 282 -6.62 26.31 7.47
N SER A 283 -7.80 26.78 7.82
CA SER A 283 -8.93 26.81 6.91
C SER A 283 -8.77 28.01 5.98
N GLY A 284 -9.01 27.81 4.68
CA GLY A 284 -8.83 28.84 3.66
C GLY A 284 -9.97 28.80 2.64
N GLY A 285 -11.07 29.50 2.93
CA GLY A 285 -12.19 29.68 1.98
C GLY A 285 -12.74 28.36 1.42
N LYS A 286 -12.84 28.26 0.08
CA LYS A 286 -13.46 27.11 -0.63
C LYS A 286 -12.61 25.83 -0.66
N ASN A 287 -11.40 25.82 -0.09
CA ASN A 287 -10.49 24.66 -0.12
C ASN A 287 -10.32 24.01 1.27
N PRO A 288 -10.20 22.68 1.33
CA PRO A 288 -10.28 21.90 2.57
C PRO A 288 -9.06 22.10 3.47
N GLU A 289 -9.31 22.25 4.77
CA GLU A 289 -8.72 21.56 5.93
C GLU A 289 -7.23 21.12 5.99
N ASN A 290 -6.32 21.65 5.19
CA ASN A 290 -4.97 21.09 5.07
C ASN A 290 -4.10 21.34 6.31
N MET A 291 -3.24 20.35 6.57
CA MET A 291 -2.22 20.37 7.61
C MET A 291 -0.87 20.73 7.01
N TRP A 292 -0.06 21.49 7.73
CA TRP A 292 1.23 21.97 7.27
C TRP A 292 2.30 21.78 8.34
N VAL A 293 3.54 21.58 7.91
CA VAL A 293 4.72 21.68 8.76
C VAL A 293 5.70 22.71 8.21
N THR A 294 5.99 23.73 9.01
CA THR A 294 6.93 24.79 8.66
C THR A 294 8.25 24.62 9.42
N LEU A 295 9.38 24.60 8.70
CA LEU A 295 10.71 24.55 9.28
C LEU A 295 11.12 25.95 9.79
N LEU A 296 11.44 26.08 11.07
CA LEU A 296 11.70 27.36 11.73
C LEU A 296 13.13 27.47 12.27
N GLN A 297 13.53 28.69 12.63
CA GLN A 297 14.84 29.00 13.22
C GLN A 297 16.04 28.55 12.36
N ASN A 298 16.85 27.58 12.78
CA ASN A 298 17.96 27.05 11.96
C ASN A 298 17.65 25.66 11.39
N LEU A 299 16.42 25.15 11.56
CA LEU A 299 16.04 23.86 11.02
C LEU A 299 15.93 23.95 9.50
N ARG A 300 16.60 23.01 8.83
CA ARG A 300 16.59 22.76 7.39
C ARG A 300 16.86 21.29 7.17
N THR A 301 16.40 20.74 6.07
CA THR A 301 16.67 19.37 5.64
C THR A 301 17.62 19.38 4.45
N ALA A 302 17.94 18.20 3.93
CA ALA A 302 18.76 18.05 2.72
C ALA A 302 18.12 18.72 1.48
N SER A 303 16.78 18.74 1.39
CA SER A 303 16.08 19.30 0.22
C SER A 303 15.36 20.63 0.50
N SER A 304 15.08 20.96 1.77
CA SER A 304 14.28 22.12 2.15
C SER A 304 15.05 23.11 3.03
N PRO A 305 15.20 24.37 2.60
CA PRO A 305 15.79 25.41 3.45
C PRO A 305 14.88 25.75 4.63
N LYS A 306 15.45 26.52 5.57
CA LYS A 306 14.68 27.18 6.64
C LYS A 306 13.52 27.98 6.04
N GLY A 307 12.36 27.93 6.69
CA GLY A 307 11.17 28.68 6.32
C GLY A 307 10.27 27.94 5.33
N THR A 308 10.70 26.77 4.84
CA THR A 308 9.87 25.92 3.99
C THR A 308 8.66 25.41 4.76
N SER A 309 7.48 25.56 4.17
CA SER A 309 6.22 24.97 4.63
C SER A 309 5.88 23.79 3.73
N MET A 310 5.71 22.62 4.32
CA MET A 310 5.33 21.38 3.64
C MET A 310 3.87 21.08 3.95
N GLU A 311 3.08 20.84 2.92
CA GLU A 311 1.73 20.34 3.06
C GLU A 311 1.79 18.87 3.47
N LEU A 312 1.05 18.50 4.51
CA LEU A 312 0.81 17.10 4.83
C LEU A 312 -0.49 16.69 4.16
N ASP A 313 -0.50 15.51 3.54
CA ASP A 313 -1.70 15.05 2.86
C ASP A 313 -2.88 14.95 3.85
N HIS A 314 -4.02 15.53 3.47
CA HIS A 314 -5.22 15.56 4.30
C HIS A 314 -6.17 14.48 3.83
N HIS A 315 -6.32 13.47 4.67
CA HIS A 315 -7.35 12.47 4.47
C HIS A 315 -8.50 12.70 5.42
N ILE A 316 -9.68 12.94 4.84
CA ILE A 316 -10.93 12.89 5.59
C ILE A 316 -11.03 11.49 6.21
N TRP A 317 -11.49 11.45 7.46
CA TRP A 317 -11.63 10.23 8.24
C TRP A 317 -12.18 9.05 7.41
N PRO A 318 -11.54 7.87 7.48
CA PRO A 318 -10.62 7.43 8.53
C PRO A 318 -9.12 7.62 8.27
N GLY A 319 -8.70 8.49 7.36
CA GLY A 319 -7.27 8.71 7.11
C GLY A 319 -6.54 9.61 8.12
N SER A 320 -5.23 9.75 7.93
CA SER A 320 -4.36 10.58 8.78
C SER A 320 -3.24 11.21 7.96
N SER A 321 -2.78 12.38 8.39
CA SER A 321 -1.58 13.04 7.88
C SER A 321 -0.35 12.54 8.63
N HIS A 322 0.77 12.31 7.93
CA HIS A 322 1.99 11.80 8.55
C HIS A 322 3.16 12.75 8.38
N TRP A 323 3.98 12.91 9.42
CA TRP A 323 5.22 13.68 9.32
C TRP A 323 6.35 13.03 10.13
N ILE A 324 7.55 12.99 9.54
CA ILE A 324 8.75 12.45 10.16
C ILE A 324 9.89 13.44 9.98
N LEU A 325 10.66 13.66 11.06
CA LEU A 325 11.95 14.35 10.99
C LEU A 325 13.01 13.40 11.50
N ALA A 326 13.98 13.10 10.63
CA ALA A 326 15.06 12.14 10.88
C ALA A 326 16.42 12.80 10.71
N GLY A 327 17.42 12.32 11.46
CA GLY A 327 18.82 12.73 11.33
C GLY A 327 19.33 13.61 12.47
N THR A 328 20.43 14.33 12.20
CA THR A 328 21.13 15.16 13.18
C THR A 328 21.37 16.58 12.65
N GLU A 329 21.79 17.50 13.52
CA GLU A 329 22.08 18.88 13.14
C GLU A 329 23.04 18.96 11.94
N GLY A 330 22.55 19.55 10.85
CA GLY A 330 23.28 19.69 9.58
C GLY A 330 22.97 18.62 8.54
N ASP A 331 22.19 17.61 8.88
CA ASP A 331 21.92 16.42 8.06
C ASP A 331 20.54 15.83 8.40
N PHE A 332 19.50 16.66 8.30
CA PHE A 332 18.13 16.20 8.49
C PHE A 332 17.49 15.77 7.16
N VAL A 333 16.60 14.78 7.23
CA VAL A 333 15.67 14.42 6.15
C VAL A 333 14.24 14.44 6.70
N SER A 334 13.27 14.78 5.84
CA SER A 334 11.86 14.85 6.23
C SER A 334 10.95 14.52 5.04
N MET A 335 9.76 15.11 5.01
CA MET A 335 8.72 14.95 3.99
C MET A 335 9.03 15.71 2.70
N ASP A 336 10.27 15.57 2.19
CA ASP A 336 10.81 16.39 1.11
C ASP A 336 11.88 15.66 0.29
N ALA A 337 11.85 14.33 0.27
CA ALA A 337 12.75 13.56 -0.58
C ALA A 337 12.50 13.86 -2.06
N PRO A 338 13.55 14.10 -2.87
CA PRO A 338 13.40 14.40 -4.29
C PRO A 338 12.92 13.16 -5.06
N ASP A 339 12.38 13.36 -6.26
CA ASP A 339 11.86 12.26 -7.10
C ASP A 339 12.92 11.20 -7.40
N GLY A 340 14.17 11.61 -7.65
CA GLY A 340 15.34 10.73 -7.78
C GLY A 340 16.05 10.48 -6.44
N TRP A 341 15.33 9.99 -5.44
CA TRP A 341 15.88 9.90 -4.08
C TRP A 341 17.06 8.95 -3.95
N MET A 342 17.15 7.86 -4.74
CA MET A 342 18.24 6.88 -4.60
C MET A 342 19.58 7.48 -5.04
N SER A 343 19.61 8.14 -6.21
CA SER A 343 20.80 8.82 -6.74
C SER A 343 21.25 9.94 -5.81
N LYS A 344 20.32 10.76 -5.29
CA LYS A 344 20.65 11.85 -4.36
C LYS A 344 21.16 11.36 -3.00
N GLN A 345 20.82 10.13 -2.62
CA GLN A 345 21.33 9.49 -1.40
C GLN A 345 22.51 8.55 -1.64
N LEU A 346 23.07 8.48 -2.85
CA LEU A 346 24.09 7.48 -3.19
C LEU A 346 25.34 7.57 -2.32
N SER A 347 25.70 8.77 -1.85
CA SER A 347 26.80 8.96 -0.89
C SER A 347 26.53 8.31 0.47
N GLN A 348 25.26 8.16 0.86
CA GLN A 348 24.84 7.59 2.13
C GLN A 348 24.56 6.08 2.03
N ILE A 349 23.86 5.65 0.97
CA ILE A 349 23.38 4.27 0.84
C ILE A 349 24.02 3.48 -0.30
N GLY A 350 24.80 4.11 -1.18
CA GLY A 350 25.34 3.47 -2.38
C GLY A 350 26.28 2.29 -2.10
N HIS A 351 26.98 2.30 -0.97
CA HIS A 351 27.86 1.19 -0.57
C HIS A 351 27.11 0.02 0.09
N LEU A 352 25.84 0.21 0.44
CA LEU A 352 25.03 -0.81 1.12
C LEU A 352 24.44 -1.79 0.09
N PRO A 353 24.36 -3.08 0.43
CA PRO A 353 23.69 -4.06 -0.42
C PRO A 353 22.19 -3.79 -0.50
N LEU A 354 21.52 -4.27 -1.55
CA LEU A 354 20.05 -4.14 -1.68
C LEU A 354 19.31 -4.72 -0.46
N ARG A 355 19.85 -5.78 0.15
CA ARG A 355 19.38 -6.38 1.43
C ARG A 355 19.38 -5.46 2.64
N GLU A 356 19.99 -4.30 2.52
CA GLU A 356 20.08 -3.30 3.57
C GLU A 356 19.40 -1.99 3.19
N ILE A 357 18.66 -1.95 2.08
CA ILE A 357 17.94 -0.76 1.63
C ILE A 357 16.43 -1.04 1.66
N THR A 358 15.69 -0.08 2.21
CA THR A 358 14.24 -0.02 2.18
C THR A 358 13.77 0.74 0.96
N MET A 359 12.82 0.18 0.21
CA MET A 359 12.23 0.74 -0.99
C MET A 359 10.69 0.62 -0.93
N PRO A 360 9.95 1.67 -1.32
CA PRO A 360 8.51 1.55 -1.51
C PRO A 360 8.19 0.63 -2.69
N ARG A 361 7.17 -0.21 -2.50
CA ARG A 361 6.59 -1.10 -3.51
C ARG A 361 5.12 -0.73 -3.68
N SER A 362 4.65 -0.68 -4.92
CA SER A 362 3.23 -0.48 -5.21
C SER A 362 2.58 -1.83 -5.54
N HIS A 363 1.47 -2.17 -4.88
CA HIS A 363 0.75 -3.42 -5.12
C HIS A 363 -0.23 -3.31 -6.30
N HIS A 364 -0.16 -4.27 -7.23
CA HIS A 364 -0.84 -4.21 -8.53
C HIS A 364 -0.70 -2.82 -9.19
N SER A 365 0.55 -2.38 -9.38
CA SER A 365 0.86 -0.99 -9.74
C SER A 365 0.13 -0.48 -10.97
N GLY A 366 -0.19 -1.37 -11.92
CA GLY A 366 -0.94 -1.07 -13.15
C GLY A 366 -2.44 -0.81 -12.99
N LEU A 367 -2.99 -0.91 -11.78
CA LEU A 367 -4.41 -0.74 -11.50
C LEU A 367 -4.75 0.64 -10.91
N TRP A 368 -4.13 1.70 -11.44
CA TRP A 368 -4.61 3.08 -11.23
C TRP A 368 -5.83 3.41 -12.08
N LYS A 369 -6.04 2.62 -13.13
CA LYS A 369 -7.19 2.72 -14.03
C LYS A 369 -7.79 1.35 -14.27
N VAL A 370 -9.09 1.34 -14.54
CA VAL A 370 -9.84 0.15 -14.95
C VAL A 370 -10.15 0.24 -16.44
N ALA A 371 -9.35 -0.44 -17.26
CA ALA A 371 -9.59 -0.54 -18.70
C ALA A 371 -10.76 -1.47 -19.02
N ARG A 372 -10.95 -2.53 -18.22
CA ARG A 372 -12.07 -3.45 -18.37
C ARG A 372 -12.39 -4.19 -17.08
N SER A 373 -13.68 -4.45 -16.87
CA SER A 373 -14.18 -5.27 -15.76
C SER A 373 -14.78 -6.57 -16.25
N TYR A 374 -14.68 -7.61 -15.43
CA TYR A 374 -15.24 -8.93 -15.70
C TYR A 374 -15.96 -9.49 -14.49
N GLY A 375 -17.14 -10.05 -14.72
CA GLY A 375 -17.94 -10.70 -13.69
C GLY A 375 -18.32 -9.74 -12.57
N PHE A 376 -17.80 -9.99 -11.36
CA PHE A 376 -18.07 -9.17 -10.16
C PHE A 376 -16.94 -8.20 -9.84
N GLY A 377 -15.86 -8.21 -10.63
CA GLY A 377 -14.78 -7.25 -10.48
C GLY A 377 -15.21 -5.86 -10.94
N GLY A 378 -14.75 -4.83 -10.23
CA GLY A 378 -14.94 -3.43 -10.58
C GLY A 378 -13.92 -2.57 -9.83
N ALA A 379 -13.99 -1.25 -10.06
CA ALA A 379 -13.09 -0.30 -9.39
C ALA A 379 -13.13 -0.50 -7.87
N ASP A 380 -14.33 -0.53 -7.27
CA ASP A 380 -14.53 -0.66 -5.83
C ASP A 380 -13.76 -1.84 -5.20
N ASN A 381 -13.70 -3.00 -5.84
CA ASN A 381 -13.20 -4.22 -5.21
C ASN A 381 -11.94 -4.81 -5.85
N SER A 382 -11.42 -4.20 -6.91
CA SER A 382 -10.27 -4.71 -7.64
C SER A 382 -9.25 -3.63 -7.99
N GLN A 383 -9.62 -2.34 -8.02
CA GLN A 383 -8.66 -1.25 -8.22
C GLN A 383 -7.88 -1.05 -6.93
N THR A 384 -6.55 -1.05 -7.02
CA THR A 384 -5.64 -0.97 -5.87
C THR A 384 -4.88 0.35 -5.80
N GLN A 385 -4.81 1.09 -6.91
CA GLN A 385 -4.09 2.36 -6.99
C GLN A 385 -5.04 3.46 -7.48
N THR A 386 -4.75 4.70 -7.10
CA THR A 386 -5.47 5.90 -7.57
C THR A 386 -4.61 6.71 -8.54
N GLU A 387 -3.31 6.76 -8.27
CA GLU A 387 -2.35 7.53 -9.04
C GLU A 387 -1.63 6.70 -10.09
N ASP A 388 -1.29 7.34 -11.22
CA ASP A 388 -0.59 6.67 -12.32
C ASP A 388 0.84 6.24 -11.95
N LEU A 389 1.46 5.44 -12.82
CA LEU A 389 2.80 4.94 -12.54
C LEU A 389 3.86 6.06 -12.50
N THR A 390 3.64 7.19 -13.20
CA THR A 390 4.56 8.33 -13.14
C THR A 390 4.57 8.90 -11.73
N PHE A 391 3.40 9.19 -11.16
CA PHE A 391 3.27 9.67 -9.78
C PHE A 391 3.83 8.66 -8.78
N GLN A 392 3.53 7.37 -8.97
CA GLN A 392 4.05 6.30 -8.10
C GLN A 392 5.59 6.31 -8.08
N LEU A 393 6.25 6.50 -9.21
CA LEU A 393 7.72 6.56 -9.32
C LEU A 393 8.32 7.87 -8.80
N THR A 394 7.64 9.00 -8.99
CA THR A 394 8.13 10.33 -8.56
C THR A 394 7.72 10.62 -7.12
N SER A 395 6.51 11.17 -6.92
CA SER A 395 5.97 11.56 -5.61
C SER A 395 5.94 10.37 -4.66
N GLY A 396 5.39 9.23 -5.09
CA GLY A 396 5.30 8.00 -4.28
C GLY A 396 6.63 7.31 -3.99
N GLY A 397 7.70 7.65 -4.74
CA GLY A 397 9.05 7.10 -4.57
C GLY A 397 9.17 5.59 -4.77
N VAL A 398 8.19 4.96 -5.43
CA VAL A 398 8.16 3.53 -5.72
C VAL A 398 9.37 3.13 -6.56
N ARG A 399 10.02 2.04 -6.17
CA ARG A 399 11.13 1.42 -6.92
C ARG A 399 10.88 -0.05 -7.23
N VAL A 400 9.80 -0.62 -6.71
CA VAL A 400 9.36 -1.98 -6.99
C VAL A 400 7.91 -1.96 -7.47
N ILE A 401 7.70 -2.40 -8.70
CA ILE A 401 6.43 -2.36 -9.43
C ILE A 401 5.86 -3.77 -9.44
N ASP A 402 4.76 -4.01 -8.72
CA ASP A 402 4.03 -5.28 -8.78
C ASP A 402 3.16 -5.33 -10.01
N ILE A 403 3.44 -6.25 -10.91
CA ILE A 403 2.57 -6.53 -12.05
C ILE A 403 2.10 -7.98 -12.03
N ARG A 404 0.81 -8.12 -12.26
CA ARG A 404 0.12 -9.40 -12.36
C ARG A 404 -0.50 -9.49 -13.74
N PRO A 405 0.20 -10.12 -14.70
CA PRO A 405 -0.08 -9.90 -16.12
C PRO A 405 -1.28 -10.70 -16.59
N LEU A 406 -2.14 -10.09 -17.39
CA LEU A 406 -3.18 -10.76 -18.18
C LEU A 406 -2.90 -10.50 -19.66
N LEU A 407 -2.63 -11.57 -20.41
CA LEU A 407 -2.55 -11.53 -21.86
C LEU A 407 -3.98 -11.51 -22.43
N TRP A 408 -4.31 -10.41 -23.11
CA TRP A 408 -5.65 -10.18 -23.65
C TRP A 408 -5.59 -9.85 -25.13
N TYR A 409 -6.37 -10.60 -25.93
CA TYR A 409 -6.51 -10.38 -27.36
C TYR A 409 -7.45 -9.22 -27.69
N LYS A 410 -6.99 -8.34 -28.59
CA LYS A 410 -7.79 -7.30 -29.25
C LYS A 410 -7.74 -7.53 -30.76
N GLU A 411 -8.90 -7.61 -31.40
CA GLU A 411 -9.06 -7.98 -32.82
C GLU A 411 -8.12 -7.25 -33.79
N LYS A 412 -7.87 -5.96 -33.56
CA LYS A 412 -7.02 -5.13 -34.44
C LYS A 412 -5.53 -5.10 -34.05
N VAL A 413 -5.18 -5.60 -32.86
CA VAL A 413 -3.86 -5.39 -32.23
C VAL A 413 -3.18 -6.72 -31.85
N GLY A 414 -3.93 -7.82 -31.87
CA GLY A 414 -3.47 -9.12 -31.37
C GLY A 414 -3.46 -9.19 -29.86
N TYR A 415 -2.67 -10.11 -29.33
CA TYR A 415 -2.43 -10.24 -27.89
C TYR A 415 -1.57 -9.08 -27.38
N LYS A 416 -1.96 -8.52 -26.23
CA LYS A 416 -1.20 -7.53 -25.48
C LYS A 416 -1.24 -7.84 -23.99
N VAL A 417 -0.17 -7.51 -23.29
CA VAL A 417 -0.07 -7.74 -21.85
C VAL A 417 -0.66 -6.55 -21.10
N TYR A 418 -1.49 -6.83 -20.10
CA TYR A 418 -2.08 -5.82 -19.21
C TYR A 418 -1.85 -6.20 -17.76
N ALA A 419 -1.78 -5.22 -16.87
CA ALA A 419 -1.94 -5.49 -15.44
C ALA A 419 -3.38 -5.94 -15.16
N ALA A 420 -3.54 -6.85 -14.20
CA ALA A 420 -4.85 -7.35 -13.80
C ALA A 420 -4.91 -7.64 -12.29
N HIS A 421 -6.14 -7.67 -11.77
CA HIS A 421 -6.43 -8.14 -10.42
C HIS A 421 -7.78 -8.82 -10.43
N GLY A 422 -7.84 -10.04 -9.92
CA GLY A 422 -9.08 -10.80 -9.89
C GLY A 422 -8.89 -12.24 -9.47
N SER A 423 -10.01 -12.91 -9.27
CA SER A 423 -10.06 -14.27 -8.75
C SER A 423 -10.88 -15.16 -9.67
N ILE A 424 -10.55 -16.45 -9.70
CA ILE A 424 -11.36 -17.44 -10.40
C ILE A 424 -12.47 -17.92 -9.45
N PHE A 425 -13.72 -17.65 -9.81
CA PHE A 425 -14.90 -18.10 -9.09
C PHE A 425 -15.90 -18.73 -10.06
N GLY A 426 -16.46 -19.89 -9.70
CA GLY A 426 -17.40 -20.60 -10.59
C GLY A 426 -16.81 -20.94 -11.98
N LYS A 427 -15.51 -21.27 -12.03
CA LYS A 427 -14.73 -21.51 -13.27
C LYS A 427 -14.62 -20.31 -14.22
N LYS A 428 -15.00 -19.11 -13.78
CA LYS A 428 -14.86 -17.86 -14.53
C LYS A 428 -13.93 -16.93 -13.77
N TRP A 429 -13.21 -16.09 -14.50
CA TRP A 429 -12.40 -15.06 -13.89
C TRP A 429 -13.24 -13.80 -13.63
N HIS A 430 -13.17 -13.28 -12.41
CA HIS A 430 -13.87 -12.08 -11.94
C HIS A 430 -12.81 -11.09 -11.45
N GLY A 431 -12.77 -9.90 -12.03
CA GLY A 431 -11.71 -8.94 -11.75
C GLY A 431 -11.70 -7.76 -12.71
N VAL A 432 -10.60 -7.01 -12.68
CA VAL A 432 -10.36 -5.88 -13.58
C VAL A 432 -9.01 -6.00 -14.28
N VAL A 433 -8.98 -5.42 -15.48
CA VAL A 433 -7.79 -5.22 -16.29
C VAL A 433 -7.47 -3.73 -16.26
N GLY A 434 -6.22 -3.39 -16.01
CA GLY A 434 -5.75 -2.01 -15.92
C GLY A 434 -4.88 -1.59 -17.10
N ALA A 435 -3.79 -0.90 -16.80
CA ALA A 435 -2.84 -0.41 -17.78
C ALA A 435 -2.18 -1.53 -18.58
N SER A 436 -1.79 -1.22 -19.81
CA SER A 436 -0.97 -2.14 -20.60
C SER A 436 0.47 -2.17 -20.08
N LEU A 437 1.15 -3.30 -20.21
CA LEU A 437 2.57 -3.40 -19.84
C LEU A 437 3.40 -2.41 -20.67
N ARG A 438 3.14 -2.30 -21.97
CA ARG A 438 3.79 -1.31 -22.83
C ARG A 438 3.71 0.13 -22.29
N GLU A 439 2.53 0.55 -21.85
CA GLU A 439 2.35 1.88 -21.25
C GLU A 439 3.18 2.05 -19.97
N MET A 440 3.20 1.03 -19.10
CA MET A 440 4.02 1.05 -17.89
C MET A 440 5.52 1.12 -18.20
N ILE A 441 5.98 0.41 -19.24
CA ILE A 441 7.36 0.45 -19.74
C ILE A 441 7.70 1.85 -20.24
N ASP A 442 6.82 2.47 -21.03
CA ASP A 442 7.05 3.82 -21.55
C ASP A 442 7.14 4.85 -20.41
N MET A 443 6.33 4.72 -19.35
CA MET A 443 6.42 5.55 -18.14
C MET A 443 7.73 5.34 -17.36
N VAL A 444 8.20 4.10 -17.20
CA VAL A 444 9.50 3.82 -16.54
C VAL A 444 10.67 4.36 -17.36
N ASN A 445 10.63 4.22 -18.69
CA ASN A 445 11.65 4.78 -19.58
C ASN A 445 11.68 6.32 -19.50
N ASP A 446 10.51 6.96 -19.40
CA ASP A 446 10.39 8.40 -19.21
C ASP A 446 10.96 8.85 -17.85
N PHE A 447 10.61 8.13 -16.79
CA PHE A 447 11.13 8.36 -15.44
C PHE A 447 12.67 8.27 -15.41
N ASN A 448 13.25 7.18 -15.91
CA ASN A 448 14.71 7.01 -15.93
C ASN A 448 15.43 8.07 -16.77
N ARG A 449 14.78 8.63 -17.80
CA ARG A 449 15.33 9.75 -18.59
C ARG A 449 15.33 11.06 -17.81
N LYS A 450 14.29 11.33 -17.02
CA LYS A 450 14.13 12.55 -16.22
C LYS A 450 14.90 12.49 -14.89
N HIS A 451 15.07 11.30 -14.35
CA HIS A 451 15.70 11.01 -13.07
C HIS A 451 16.74 9.89 -13.25
N PRO A 452 17.88 10.19 -13.90
CA PRO A 452 18.93 9.20 -14.12
C PRO A 452 19.56 8.76 -12.78
N GLY A 453 20.08 7.53 -12.73
CA GLY A 453 20.69 6.97 -11.52
C GLY A 453 19.68 6.34 -10.54
N GLU A 454 18.56 5.81 -11.03
CA GLU A 454 17.56 5.13 -10.21
C GLU A 454 17.46 3.63 -10.56
N LEU A 455 17.13 2.81 -9.55
CA LEU A 455 16.92 1.36 -9.72
C LEU A 455 15.42 1.07 -9.71
N VAL A 456 14.88 0.54 -10.81
CA VAL A 456 13.47 0.11 -10.90
C VAL A 456 13.39 -1.40 -11.08
N ILE A 457 12.54 -2.05 -10.29
CA ILE A 457 12.34 -3.50 -10.34
C ILE A 457 10.89 -3.78 -10.73
N PHE A 458 10.68 -4.46 -11.85
CA PHE A 458 9.39 -5.09 -12.15
C PHE A 458 9.33 -6.44 -11.44
N ASP A 459 8.38 -6.61 -10.52
CA ASP A 459 8.15 -7.84 -9.78
C ASP A 459 6.91 -8.55 -10.35
N ILE A 460 7.13 -9.64 -11.08
CA ILE A 460 6.06 -10.38 -11.77
C ILE A 460 5.49 -11.46 -10.85
N HIS A 461 4.22 -11.36 -10.52
CA HIS A 461 3.58 -12.34 -9.64
C HIS A 461 2.96 -13.52 -10.42
N ALA A 462 3.58 -14.70 -10.30
CA ALA A 462 3.23 -15.93 -11.04
C ALA A 462 1.74 -16.31 -11.00
N HIS A 463 1.14 -16.28 -9.80
CA HIS A 463 -0.20 -16.85 -9.58
C HIS A 463 -1.30 -16.18 -10.41
N GLN A 464 -1.04 -14.98 -10.92
CA GLN A 464 -1.97 -14.22 -11.74
C GLN A 464 -1.34 -13.81 -13.09
N ALA A 465 -0.34 -14.55 -13.56
CA ALA A 465 0.11 -14.50 -14.95
C ALA A 465 -0.83 -15.34 -15.82
N LEU A 466 -1.86 -14.69 -16.35
CA LEU A 466 -3.00 -15.34 -16.98
C LEU A 466 -3.11 -15.00 -18.47
N ILE A 467 -3.70 -15.89 -19.26
CA ILE A 467 -4.19 -15.58 -20.61
C ILE A 467 -5.71 -15.65 -20.63
N ARG A 468 -6.34 -14.71 -21.33
CA ARG A 468 -7.75 -14.82 -21.72
C ARG A 468 -7.86 -15.24 -23.20
N ARG A 469 -8.23 -16.49 -23.42
CA ARG A 469 -8.39 -17.09 -24.75
C ARG A 469 -9.49 -16.37 -25.54
N HIS A 470 -9.18 -15.93 -26.76
CA HIS A 470 -10.12 -15.18 -27.62
C HIS A 470 -11.31 -16.03 -28.09
N ASP A 471 -11.04 -17.26 -28.48
CA ASP A 471 -11.98 -18.22 -29.05
C ASP A 471 -12.99 -18.76 -28.02
N THR A 472 -12.53 -19.08 -26.81
CA THR A 472 -13.36 -19.70 -25.77
C THR A 472 -13.78 -18.72 -24.67
N GLY A 473 -13.12 -17.57 -24.57
CA GLY A 473 -13.31 -16.61 -23.48
C GLY A 473 -12.85 -17.11 -22.10
N LYS A 474 -12.21 -18.29 -22.03
CA LYS A 474 -11.65 -18.86 -20.80
C LYS A 474 -10.41 -18.11 -20.35
N THR A 475 -10.16 -18.14 -19.04
CA THR A 475 -8.94 -17.58 -18.43
C THR A 475 -8.12 -18.71 -17.83
N GLU A 476 -6.86 -18.79 -18.22
CA GLU A 476 -5.93 -19.88 -17.90
C GLU A 476 -4.58 -19.29 -17.48
N GLN A 477 -3.70 -20.10 -16.88
CA GLN A 477 -2.31 -19.70 -16.66
C GLN A 477 -1.58 -19.53 -17.99
N MET A 478 -0.68 -18.55 -18.08
CA MET A 478 0.20 -18.43 -19.24
C MET A 478 1.07 -19.66 -19.37
N GLY A 479 1.16 -20.22 -20.58
CA GLY A 479 2.21 -21.14 -20.98
C GLY A 479 3.46 -20.38 -21.41
N GLU A 480 4.44 -21.12 -21.91
CA GLU A 480 5.72 -20.59 -22.35
C GLU A 480 5.58 -19.62 -23.53
N GLU A 481 4.79 -20.00 -24.56
CA GLU A 481 4.53 -19.15 -25.73
C GLU A 481 3.89 -17.81 -25.33
N GLU A 482 2.94 -17.82 -24.39
CA GLU A 482 2.32 -16.59 -23.90
C GLU A 482 3.28 -15.73 -23.08
N ARG A 483 4.18 -16.35 -22.32
CA ARG A 483 5.24 -15.62 -21.58
C ARG A 483 6.27 -15.02 -22.52
N SER A 484 6.59 -15.67 -23.62
CA SER A 484 7.49 -15.13 -24.65
C SER A 484 7.00 -13.77 -25.19
N ILE A 485 5.70 -13.62 -25.43
CA ILE A 485 5.09 -12.33 -25.82
C ILE A 485 5.36 -11.23 -24.77
N MET A 486 5.30 -11.59 -23.49
CA MET A 486 5.58 -10.65 -22.40
C MET A 486 7.08 -10.33 -22.31
N TYR A 487 7.97 -11.32 -22.50
CA TYR A 487 9.41 -11.09 -22.56
C TYR A 487 9.75 -10.10 -23.69
N ASP A 488 9.12 -10.24 -24.86
CA ASP A 488 9.27 -9.32 -25.98
C ASP A 488 8.84 -7.88 -25.65
N GLU A 489 7.73 -7.69 -24.93
CA GLU A 489 7.34 -6.35 -24.47
C GLU A 489 8.43 -5.77 -23.53
N PHE A 490 8.93 -6.56 -22.58
CA PHE A 490 10.00 -6.13 -21.67
C PHE A 490 11.33 -5.82 -22.38
N ARG A 491 11.61 -6.41 -23.55
CA ARG A 491 12.79 -6.06 -24.37
C ARG A 491 12.82 -4.59 -24.79
N SER A 492 11.71 -3.88 -24.69
CA SER A 492 11.63 -2.45 -24.95
C SER A 492 11.98 -1.54 -23.76
N LEU A 493 12.14 -2.09 -22.55
CA LEU A 493 12.69 -1.34 -21.41
C LEU A 493 14.12 -0.88 -21.71
N LYS A 494 14.40 0.39 -21.43
CA LYS A 494 15.76 0.94 -21.43
C LYS A 494 16.41 0.65 -20.09
N HIS A 495 17.75 0.66 -20.08
CA HIS A 495 18.55 0.47 -18.87
C HIS A 495 18.36 -0.89 -18.17
N ARG A 496 17.88 -1.92 -18.87
CA ARG A 496 17.90 -3.29 -18.31
C ARG A 496 19.35 -3.64 -17.98
N MET A 497 19.59 -4.01 -16.73
CA MET A 497 20.94 -4.24 -16.25
C MET A 497 21.32 -5.71 -16.40
N PRO A 498 22.38 -6.05 -17.14
CA PRO A 498 22.91 -7.40 -17.17
C PRO A 498 23.41 -7.82 -15.79
N VAL A 499 23.03 -9.00 -15.34
CA VAL A 499 23.39 -9.59 -14.06
C VAL A 499 23.76 -11.07 -14.21
N SER A 500 24.35 -11.64 -13.16
CA SER A 500 24.68 -13.06 -13.13
C SER A 500 23.43 -13.92 -12.90
N ASP A 501 23.35 -15.05 -13.60
CA ASP A 501 22.32 -16.07 -13.41
C ASP A 501 22.59 -16.99 -12.20
N HIS A 502 23.74 -16.83 -11.55
CA HIS A 502 24.21 -17.76 -10.51
C HIS A 502 24.59 -17.07 -9.21
N GLU A 503 24.41 -15.74 -9.14
CA GLU A 503 24.71 -14.98 -7.94
C GLU A 503 23.44 -14.37 -7.34
N ASP A 504 23.44 -14.35 -6.01
CA ASP A 504 22.48 -13.60 -5.22
C ASP A 504 22.80 -12.10 -5.28
N ILE A 505 22.24 -11.42 -6.28
CA ILE A 505 22.54 -10.02 -6.59
C ILE A 505 22.01 -9.05 -5.52
N THR A 506 21.16 -9.51 -4.63
CA THR A 506 20.63 -8.69 -3.53
C THR A 506 21.72 -8.36 -2.49
N LYS A 507 22.86 -9.07 -2.54
CA LYS A 507 24.08 -8.78 -1.79
C LYS A 507 24.96 -7.73 -2.46
N TRP A 508 24.67 -7.33 -3.70
CA TRP A 508 25.47 -6.34 -4.39
C TRP A 508 25.15 -4.93 -3.87
N PRO A 509 26.15 -4.05 -3.77
CA PRO A 509 25.95 -2.68 -3.32
C PRO A 509 25.12 -1.89 -4.33
N LEU A 510 24.26 -0.98 -3.88
CA LEU A 510 23.40 -0.17 -4.74
C LEU A 510 24.17 0.57 -5.84
N LYS A 511 25.35 1.11 -5.52
CA LYS A 511 26.22 1.80 -6.49
C LYS A 511 26.67 0.92 -7.65
N ARG A 512 26.59 -0.41 -7.54
CA ARG A 512 26.86 -1.31 -8.67
C ARG A 512 25.76 -1.20 -9.74
N PHE A 513 24.54 -0.86 -9.34
CA PHE A 513 23.40 -0.68 -10.22
C PHE A 513 23.35 0.73 -10.79
N ILE A 514 23.55 1.74 -9.94
CA ILE A 514 23.13 3.12 -10.27
C ILE A 514 24.20 4.22 -10.17
N LYS A 515 25.49 3.87 -10.16
CA LYS A 515 26.55 4.88 -10.14
C LYS A 515 26.58 5.71 -11.43
N ASP A 516 27.24 6.87 -11.35
CA ASP A 516 27.55 7.72 -12.50
C ASP A 516 26.29 8.09 -13.31
N GLU A 517 25.18 8.34 -12.60
CA GLU A 517 23.86 8.66 -13.17
C GLU A 517 23.32 7.59 -14.15
N THR A 518 23.83 6.37 -14.09
CA THR A 518 23.30 5.27 -14.91
C THR A 518 22.09 4.67 -14.21
N SER A 519 20.89 4.71 -14.80
CA SER A 519 19.75 3.97 -14.24
C SER A 519 19.89 2.47 -14.48
N ALA A 520 19.17 1.67 -13.69
CA ALA A 520 19.11 0.22 -13.82
C ALA A 520 17.66 -0.28 -13.73
N VAL A 521 17.33 -1.26 -14.56
CA VAL A 521 16.04 -1.96 -14.51
C VAL A 521 16.26 -3.46 -14.40
N LEU A 522 15.53 -4.10 -13.48
CA LEU A 522 15.48 -5.55 -13.31
C LEU A 522 14.05 -6.05 -13.49
N ILE A 523 13.91 -7.27 -14.02
CA ILE A 523 12.63 -7.95 -14.15
C ILE A 523 12.69 -9.23 -13.34
N ARG A 524 12.05 -9.24 -12.18
CA ARG A 524 11.98 -10.39 -11.29
C ARG A 524 10.81 -11.29 -11.68
N VAL A 525 11.11 -12.53 -12.03
CA VAL A 525 10.14 -13.56 -12.41
C VAL A 525 10.22 -14.78 -11.47
N PRO A 526 9.22 -15.65 -11.48
CA PRO A 526 9.28 -16.94 -10.80
C PRO A 526 10.42 -17.81 -11.32
N GLU A 527 11.08 -18.54 -10.43
CA GLU A 527 12.19 -19.45 -10.78
C GLU A 527 11.78 -20.52 -11.80
N THR A 528 10.53 -21.00 -11.74
CA THR A 528 10.02 -22.01 -12.67
C THR A 528 9.98 -21.54 -14.12
N TRP A 529 10.07 -20.23 -14.38
CA TRP A 529 10.10 -19.68 -15.74
C TRP A 529 11.50 -19.69 -16.34
N ALA A 530 12.55 -19.92 -15.54
CA ALA A 530 13.91 -20.05 -16.05
C ALA A 530 14.13 -21.31 -16.89
N ALA A 531 13.19 -22.26 -16.84
CA ALA A 531 13.17 -23.45 -17.67
C ALA A 531 12.55 -23.23 -19.05
N ASP A 532 11.96 -22.05 -19.31
CA ASP A 532 11.44 -21.70 -20.63
C ASP A 532 12.59 -21.61 -21.64
N GLN A 533 12.39 -22.15 -22.84
CA GLN A 533 13.34 -22.08 -23.95
C GLN A 533 13.64 -20.62 -24.33
N GLU A 534 12.63 -19.75 -24.29
CA GLU A 534 12.73 -18.33 -24.62
C GLU A 534 13.05 -17.45 -23.41
N PHE A 535 13.44 -18.03 -22.26
CA PHE A 535 13.78 -17.24 -21.07
C PHE A 535 14.99 -16.33 -21.35
N PRO A 536 14.87 -14.99 -21.17
CA PRO A 536 15.95 -14.08 -21.53
C PRO A 536 17.18 -14.12 -20.59
N GLY A 537 16.98 -14.54 -19.33
CA GLY A 537 18.05 -14.64 -18.33
C GLY A 537 18.64 -13.31 -17.84
N GLY A 538 19.62 -13.42 -16.96
CA GLY A 538 20.30 -12.34 -16.27
C GLY A 538 21.02 -11.39 -17.21
N ARG A 539 21.53 -11.88 -18.35
CA ARG A 539 22.16 -11.04 -19.38
C ARG A 539 21.21 -9.98 -19.96
N GLU A 540 19.91 -10.25 -19.96
CA GLU A 540 18.87 -9.31 -20.40
C GLU A 540 18.17 -8.60 -19.22
N GLY A 541 18.66 -8.77 -17.98
CA GLY A 541 18.12 -8.16 -16.77
C GLY A 541 16.97 -8.90 -16.11
N PHE A 542 16.73 -10.16 -16.50
CA PHE A 542 15.75 -11.02 -15.84
C PHE A 542 16.38 -11.76 -14.67
N VAL A 543 15.70 -11.74 -13.52
CA VAL A 543 16.16 -12.38 -12.29
C VAL A 543 15.08 -13.28 -11.72
N THR A 544 15.48 -14.31 -10.98
CA THR A 544 14.57 -15.30 -10.40
C THR A 544 14.60 -15.20 -8.88
N SER A 545 13.85 -16.07 -8.18
CA SER A 545 13.99 -16.22 -6.73
C SER A 545 15.36 -16.76 -6.31
N GLU A 546 16.13 -17.38 -7.21
CA GLU A 546 17.49 -17.87 -6.92
C GLU A 546 18.49 -16.72 -6.88
N THR A 547 18.46 -15.84 -7.89
CA THR A 547 19.38 -14.69 -8.00
C THR A 547 18.88 -13.45 -7.26
N PHE A 548 17.56 -13.34 -7.06
CA PHE A 548 16.91 -12.29 -6.29
C PHE A 548 15.97 -12.88 -5.21
N PRO A 549 16.54 -13.50 -4.16
CA PRO A 549 15.76 -14.13 -3.10
C PRO A 549 15.07 -13.11 -2.21
N ILE A 550 13.77 -13.31 -2.02
CA ILE A 550 12.93 -12.52 -1.11
C ILE A 550 12.18 -13.45 -0.17
N ASN A 551 12.01 -13.00 1.07
CA ASN A 551 11.09 -13.57 2.03
C ASN A 551 9.80 -12.75 1.99
N GLN A 552 8.70 -13.38 1.59
CA GLN A 552 7.37 -12.78 1.60
C GLN A 552 6.40 -13.66 2.39
N VAL A 553 5.61 -13.03 3.25
CA VAL A 553 4.47 -13.68 3.90
C VAL A 553 3.26 -12.73 3.87
N TRP A 554 2.32 -13.06 2.99
CA TRP A 554 1.06 -12.34 2.87
C TRP A 554 0.23 -12.46 4.16
N SER A 555 -0.26 -11.33 4.70
CA SER A 555 -0.92 -11.30 6.01
C SER A 555 -2.28 -12.02 6.06
N GLN A 556 -3.02 -11.97 4.94
CA GLN A 556 -4.41 -12.42 4.81
C GLN A 556 -5.34 -11.79 5.85
N LYS A 557 -5.03 -10.56 6.28
CA LYS A 557 -5.81 -9.85 7.31
C LYS A 557 -6.67 -8.76 6.68
N LYS A 558 -7.92 -8.69 7.12
CA LYS A 558 -8.89 -7.66 6.71
C LYS A 558 -8.79 -6.37 7.54
N TYR A 559 -8.09 -6.40 8.67
CA TYR A 559 -7.98 -5.28 9.60
C TYR A 559 -6.54 -4.79 9.69
N ALA A 560 -6.35 -3.46 9.65
CA ALA A 560 -5.04 -2.83 9.67
C ALA A 560 -4.23 -3.17 10.92
N GLU A 561 -4.86 -3.26 12.10
CA GLU A 561 -4.17 -3.66 13.34
C GLU A 561 -3.64 -5.10 13.27
N GLU A 562 -4.47 -6.06 12.85
CA GLU A 562 -4.04 -7.45 12.75
C GLU A 562 -2.97 -7.65 11.67
N MET A 563 -3.07 -6.87 10.59
CA MET A 563 -2.08 -6.86 9.53
C MET A 563 -0.74 -6.31 10.07
N ALA A 564 -0.77 -5.18 10.78
CA ALA A 564 0.40 -4.56 11.40
C ALA A 564 1.09 -5.52 12.38
N GLU A 565 0.34 -6.09 13.32
CA GLU A 565 0.85 -7.08 14.28
C GLU A 565 1.50 -8.27 13.58
N HIS A 566 0.86 -8.77 12.52
CA HIS A 566 1.40 -9.89 11.75
C HIS A 566 2.71 -9.50 11.03
N GLN A 567 2.74 -8.37 10.32
CA GLN A 567 3.93 -7.92 9.59
C GLN A 567 5.09 -7.61 10.54
N VAL A 568 4.84 -6.95 11.66
CA VAL A 568 5.84 -6.68 12.70
C VAL A 568 6.40 -7.98 13.30
N LYS A 569 5.54 -8.97 13.55
CA LYS A 569 5.99 -10.28 14.00
C LYS A 569 6.90 -10.95 12.96
N ARG A 570 6.53 -10.90 11.67
CA ARG A 570 7.35 -11.47 10.59
C ARG A 570 8.68 -10.75 10.39
N LEU A 571 8.72 -9.44 10.57
CA LEU A 571 9.97 -8.69 10.56
C LEU A 571 10.97 -9.27 11.58
N LYS A 572 10.52 -9.53 12.81
CA LYS A 572 11.38 -10.11 13.85
C LYS A 572 11.81 -11.54 13.55
N GLU A 573 10.92 -12.34 12.97
CA GLU A 573 11.20 -13.76 12.68
C GLU A 573 12.12 -13.95 11.46
N LEU A 574 11.92 -13.15 10.40
CA LEU A 574 12.56 -13.35 9.09
C LEU A 574 13.76 -12.44 8.84
N LYS A 575 13.88 -11.35 9.63
CA LYS A 575 14.97 -10.37 9.56
C LYS A 575 15.69 -10.22 10.91
N PRO A 576 16.23 -11.32 11.49
CA PRO A 576 16.99 -11.23 12.74
C PRO A 576 18.30 -10.45 12.61
N THR A 577 18.83 -10.30 11.38
CA THR A 577 20.06 -9.55 11.10
C THR A 577 19.96 -8.78 9.79
N ARG A 578 20.82 -7.77 9.59
CA ARG A 578 20.88 -7.00 8.34
C ARG A 578 21.17 -7.85 7.10
N ASN A 579 21.93 -8.93 7.25
CA ASN A 579 22.35 -9.81 6.13
C ASN A 579 21.30 -10.86 5.74
N SER A 580 20.21 -10.99 6.50
CA SER A 580 19.09 -11.85 6.14
C SER A 580 18.57 -11.50 4.74
N ALA A 581 17.98 -12.49 4.05
CA ALA A 581 17.35 -12.25 2.76
C ALA A 581 16.36 -11.09 2.81
N LEU A 582 16.15 -10.45 1.66
CA LEU A 582 15.25 -9.30 1.53
C LEU A 582 13.89 -9.64 2.14
N LEU A 583 13.40 -8.80 3.06
CA LEU A 583 12.06 -8.96 3.58
C LEU A 583 11.10 -8.06 2.82
N PHE A 584 10.03 -8.67 2.31
CA PHE A 584 8.87 -8.01 1.79
C PHE A 584 7.80 -7.91 2.90
N ALA A 585 7.53 -6.69 3.37
CA ALA A 585 6.41 -6.36 4.25
C ALA A 585 5.16 -5.94 3.44
N ASP A 586 4.10 -6.74 3.54
CA ASP A 586 2.80 -6.50 2.90
C ASP A 586 1.91 -5.63 3.81
N TRP A 587 1.92 -4.31 3.59
CA TRP A 587 1.02 -3.35 4.22
C TRP A 587 -0.30 -3.22 3.44
N ILE A 588 -0.96 -4.36 3.22
CA ILE A 588 -2.14 -4.50 2.36
C ILE A 588 -3.22 -5.29 3.10
N LEU A 589 -4.48 -4.86 2.95
CA LEU A 589 -5.64 -5.55 3.53
C LEU A 589 -6.22 -6.57 2.56
N THR A 590 -6.64 -7.72 3.10
CA THR A 590 -7.24 -8.81 2.33
C THR A 590 -8.73 -8.93 2.65
N PHE A 591 -9.56 -8.71 1.64
CA PHE A 591 -11.00 -8.89 1.73
C PHE A 591 -11.41 -10.28 1.22
N SER A 592 -12.37 -10.92 1.88
CA SER A 592 -12.85 -12.25 1.50
C SER A 592 -13.98 -12.17 0.49
N GLY A 593 -14.31 -13.30 -0.16
CA GLY A 593 -15.26 -13.33 -1.29
C GLY A 593 -16.66 -12.77 -0.98
N ILE A 594 -17.17 -12.85 0.25
CA ILE A 594 -18.44 -12.20 0.62
C ILE A 594 -18.28 -10.69 0.70
N ASP A 595 -17.17 -10.19 1.22
CA ASP A 595 -16.89 -8.76 1.32
C ASP A 595 -16.80 -8.13 -0.08
N VAL A 596 -16.16 -8.85 -1.02
CA VAL A 596 -16.08 -8.51 -2.45
C VAL A 596 -17.46 -8.50 -3.12
N LEU A 597 -18.36 -9.42 -2.73
CA LEU A 597 -19.73 -9.51 -3.26
C LEU A 597 -20.67 -8.44 -2.70
N VAL A 598 -20.51 -8.07 -1.43
CA VAL A 598 -21.37 -7.11 -0.72
C VAL A 598 -20.85 -5.67 -0.86
N LYS A 599 -19.66 -5.47 -1.45
CA LYS A 599 -19.03 -4.16 -1.69
C LYS A 599 -18.96 -3.30 -0.42
N SER A 600 -18.51 -3.87 0.69
CA SER A 600 -18.56 -3.18 1.98
C SER A 600 -17.71 -1.92 2.01
N GLU A 601 -16.50 -1.93 1.44
CA GLU A 601 -15.57 -0.79 1.36
C GLU A 601 -14.67 -0.89 0.11
N PRO A 602 -14.34 0.24 -0.55
CA PRO A 602 -13.39 0.23 -1.65
C PRO A 602 -11.97 -0.14 -1.21
N LEU A 603 -11.25 -0.97 -1.99
CA LEU A 603 -9.85 -1.34 -1.69
C LEU A 603 -8.95 -0.12 -1.52
N VAL A 604 -9.17 0.92 -2.33
CA VAL A 604 -8.36 2.14 -2.24
C VAL A 604 -8.50 2.87 -0.89
N VAL A 605 -9.69 2.81 -0.28
CA VAL A 605 -9.94 3.37 1.06
C VAL A 605 -9.27 2.51 2.12
N ALA A 606 -9.30 1.19 1.94
CA ALA A 606 -8.62 0.25 2.82
C ALA A 606 -7.09 0.47 2.83
N GLY A 607 -6.51 0.87 1.69
CA GLY A 607 -5.09 1.26 1.58
C GLY A 607 -4.73 2.43 2.51
N ILE A 608 -5.55 3.48 2.57
CA ILE A 608 -5.31 4.66 3.42
C ILE A 608 -5.15 4.27 4.90
N LEU A 609 -5.97 3.32 5.39
CA LEU A 609 -5.89 2.83 6.78
C LEU A 609 -4.55 2.16 7.11
N THR A 610 -3.83 1.65 6.12
CA THR A 610 -2.55 0.96 6.33
C THR A 610 -1.40 1.92 6.56
N TYR A 611 -1.43 3.12 5.96
CA TYR A 611 -0.39 4.15 6.12
C TYR A 611 -0.31 4.64 7.58
N GLN A 612 -1.46 4.83 8.22
CA GLN A 612 -1.53 5.13 9.65
C GLN A 612 -0.73 4.15 10.50
N LYS A 613 -0.91 2.87 10.25
CA LYS A 613 -0.26 1.80 11.00
C LYS A 613 1.21 1.62 10.57
N LEU A 614 1.59 2.00 9.35
CA LEU A 614 2.97 2.05 8.89
C LEU A 614 3.81 3.00 9.77
N PHE A 615 3.42 4.26 9.90
CA PHE A 615 4.17 5.25 10.69
C PHE A 615 4.10 5.02 12.20
N TYR A 616 3.01 4.40 12.65
CA TYR A 616 2.76 4.21 14.07
C TYR A 616 3.28 2.87 14.61
N GLU A 617 3.04 1.75 13.92
CA GLU A 617 3.38 0.40 14.38
C GLU A 617 4.69 -0.12 13.75
N LEU A 618 4.93 0.08 12.45
CA LEU A 618 6.18 -0.40 11.84
C LEU A 618 7.38 0.32 12.43
N TRP A 619 7.34 1.65 12.54
CA TRP A 619 8.45 2.46 13.07
C TRP A 619 9.01 1.91 14.39
N LEU A 620 8.12 1.51 15.31
CA LEU A 620 8.47 1.01 16.63
C LEU A 620 9.11 -0.38 16.60
N ALA A 621 8.90 -1.13 15.53
CA ALA A 621 9.50 -2.44 15.35
C ALA A 621 10.90 -2.38 14.73
N LEU A 622 11.31 -1.21 14.21
CA LEU A 622 12.56 -1.06 13.50
C LEU A 622 13.76 -1.01 14.46
N THR A 623 14.83 -1.66 14.04
CA THR A 623 16.14 -1.56 14.68
C THR A 623 17.21 -1.39 13.61
N THR A 624 18.46 -1.12 14.02
CA THR A 624 19.60 -1.13 13.09
C THR A 624 19.81 -2.49 12.42
N ASP A 625 19.28 -3.57 12.98
CA ASP A 625 19.46 -4.93 12.48
C ASP A 625 18.24 -5.49 11.75
N ALA A 626 17.05 -4.95 12.04
CA ALA A 626 15.78 -5.44 11.53
C ALA A 626 14.90 -4.30 11.01
N TYR A 627 14.80 -4.20 9.69
CA TYR A 627 13.86 -3.34 8.96
C TYR A 627 13.49 -4.01 7.63
N PRO A 628 12.29 -3.75 7.08
CA PRO A 628 11.88 -4.36 5.83
C PRO A 628 12.62 -3.73 4.66
N ASN A 629 12.79 -4.51 3.60
CA ASN A 629 13.44 -4.03 2.39
C ASN A 629 12.43 -3.53 1.37
N TRP A 630 11.30 -4.21 1.22
CA TRP A 630 10.19 -3.73 0.42
C TRP A 630 8.99 -3.48 1.33
N ILE A 631 8.38 -2.31 1.19
CA ILE A 631 7.12 -1.97 1.85
C ILE A 631 6.06 -1.83 0.77
N ALA A 632 5.17 -2.83 0.65
CA ALA A 632 4.10 -2.76 -0.34
C ALA A 632 2.84 -2.13 0.23
N THR A 633 2.28 -1.19 -0.52
CA THR A 633 1.03 -0.51 -0.17
C THR A 633 0.04 -0.54 -1.35
N ASP A 634 -1.24 -0.57 -1.00
CA ASP A 634 -2.31 -0.10 -1.87
C ASP A 634 -2.44 1.42 -1.73
N THR A 635 -2.97 2.09 -2.76
CA THR A 635 -3.23 3.53 -2.77
C THR A 635 -1.96 4.33 -2.49
N VAL A 636 -0.99 4.29 -3.40
CA VAL A 636 0.08 5.29 -3.42
C VAL A 636 -0.54 6.61 -3.88
N HIS A 637 -0.68 7.55 -2.96
CA HIS A 637 -1.44 8.79 -3.16
C HIS A 637 -0.65 10.06 -2.76
N SER A 638 0.46 9.89 -2.04
CA SER A 638 1.31 10.96 -1.51
C SER A 638 2.77 10.51 -1.54
N ASP A 639 3.65 11.34 -0.96
CA ASP A 639 5.07 11.04 -0.79
C ASP A 639 5.41 10.35 0.55
N GLU A 640 4.41 9.96 1.33
CA GLU A 640 4.58 9.36 2.66
C GLU A 640 5.41 8.08 2.64
N ALA A 641 5.14 7.18 1.70
CA ALA A 641 5.90 5.94 1.58
C ALA A 641 7.38 6.21 1.21
N LYS A 642 7.63 7.16 0.31
CA LYS A 642 8.97 7.61 -0.10
C LYS A 642 9.75 8.15 1.09
N ASN A 643 9.17 9.11 1.79
CA ASN A 643 9.82 9.81 2.89
C ASN A 643 10.02 8.88 4.10
N PHE A 644 9.10 7.95 4.35
CA PHE A 644 9.30 6.90 5.35
C PHE A 644 10.48 6.00 4.99
N ALA A 645 10.56 5.49 3.75
CA ALA A 645 11.68 4.67 3.31
C ALA A 645 13.03 5.41 3.39
N VAL A 646 13.05 6.69 2.99
CA VAL A 646 14.22 7.57 3.12
C VAL A 646 14.63 7.74 4.58
N ALA A 647 13.70 7.97 5.51
CA ALA A 647 14.00 8.08 6.92
C ALA A 647 14.52 6.75 7.51
N VAL A 648 13.94 5.61 7.13
CA VAL A 648 14.43 4.28 7.54
C VAL A 648 15.86 4.04 7.04
N ASN A 649 16.12 4.34 5.77
CA ASN A 649 17.46 4.24 5.19
C ASN A 649 18.44 5.16 5.91
N HIS A 650 18.05 6.41 6.19
CA HIS A 650 18.91 7.38 6.85
C HIS A 650 19.25 6.96 8.29
N CYS A 651 18.25 6.50 9.07
CA CYS A 651 18.44 6.14 10.47
C CYS A 651 19.01 4.74 10.70
N PHE A 652 18.53 3.71 10.01
CA PHE A 652 18.90 2.33 10.30
C PHE A 652 19.93 1.78 9.32
N ALA A 653 19.82 2.14 8.04
CA ALA A 653 20.75 1.65 7.03
C ALA A 653 22.10 2.40 7.08
N ALA A 654 22.05 3.73 6.98
CA ALA A 654 23.21 4.62 6.99
C ALA A 654 23.63 5.04 8.41
N ARG A 655 22.81 4.78 9.44
CA ARG A 655 23.09 5.06 10.86
C ARG A 655 23.37 6.53 11.17
N ARG A 656 22.63 7.44 10.54
CA ARG A 656 22.86 8.90 10.60
C ARG A 656 21.99 9.63 11.62
N CYS A 657 21.13 8.91 12.35
CA CYS A 657 20.25 9.49 13.37
C CYS A 657 20.78 9.33 14.81
N GLY A 658 22.01 8.83 15.01
CA GLY A 658 22.53 8.48 16.33
C GLY A 658 21.94 7.17 16.89
N ASP A 659 22.06 6.94 18.20
CA ASP A 659 21.59 5.72 18.89
C ASP A 659 20.08 5.72 19.14
N ILE A 660 19.29 6.09 18.12
CA ILE A 660 17.83 6.10 18.23
C ILE A 660 17.33 4.67 18.37
N LYS A 661 16.45 4.51 19.36
CA LYS A 661 15.72 3.27 19.60
C LYS A 661 14.25 3.62 19.61
N PRO A 662 13.49 3.24 18.57
CA PRO A 662 12.04 3.33 18.61
C PRO A 662 11.52 2.58 19.84
N ARG A 663 10.90 3.30 20.78
CA ARG A 663 10.60 2.75 22.11
C ARG A 663 9.24 3.14 22.67
N PHE A 664 8.63 4.20 22.16
CA PHE A 664 7.43 4.76 22.75
C PHE A 664 6.41 5.14 21.69
N LYS A 665 5.17 4.77 21.97
CA LYS A 665 4.01 5.18 21.20
C LYS A 665 3.02 5.85 22.13
N GLN A 666 2.47 6.98 21.70
CA GLN A 666 1.50 7.73 22.49
C GLN A 666 0.32 8.09 21.61
N ARG A 667 -0.89 7.77 22.07
CA ARG A 667 -2.14 8.17 21.44
C ARG A 667 -2.73 9.30 22.26
N LEU A 668 -3.17 10.35 21.59
CA LEU A 668 -3.68 11.55 22.22
C LEU A 668 -4.98 11.92 21.50
N SER A 669 -6.04 12.12 22.26
CA SER A 669 -7.34 12.60 21.80
C SER A 669 -7.87 13.66 22.76
N ALA A 670 -8.76 14.53 22.26
CA ALA A 670 -9.61 15.35 23.10
C ALA A 670 -10.26 14.48 24.20
N GLY A 671 -10.33 14.95 25.45
CA GLY A 671 -10.94 14.20 26.56
C GLY A 671 -10.03 13.26 27.39
N GLY A 672 -8.72 13.17 27.10
CA GLY A 672 -7.70 12.71 28.07
C GLY A 672 -7.65 11.22 28.43
N ASN A 673 -8.51 10.37 27.87
CA ASN A 673 -8.44 8.90 28.04
C ASN A 673 -8.24 8.22 26.69
N ASP A 674 -7.28 7.28 26.63
CA ASP A 674 -6.97 6.36 25.51
C ASP A 674 -8.19 5.58 24.95
N LEU A 675 -9.36 5.69 25.60
CA LEU A 675 -10.56 4.92 25.30
C LEU A 675 -11.79 5.75 24.90
N LEU A 676 -11.86 7.07 25.14
CA LEU A 676 -13.06 7.86 24.84
C LEU A 676 -12.74 9.36 24.72
N ALA A 677 -13.11 9.99 23.59
CA ALA A 677 -14.17 11.02 23.57
C ALA A 677 -14.45 11.56 22.15
N PHE A 678 -15.68 11.29 21.67
CA PHE A 678 -16.58 12.30 21.11
C PHE A 678 -17.98 11.94 21.65
N ASP A 679 -18.23 12.22 22.92
CA ASP A 679 -19.59 12.23 23.50
C ASP A 679 -20.04 13.70 23.46
N GLN A 680 -20.97 14.10 22.57
CA GLN A 680 -22.39 13.84 22.79
C GLN A 680 -23.18 13.18 21.65
N GLU A 681 -22.62 12.92 20.46
CA GLU A 681 -23.41 12.32 19.36
C GLU A 681 -22.64 11.37 18.41
N GLY A 682 -21.53 10.76 18.87
CA GLY A 682 -21.01 9.54 18.24
C GLY A 682 -19.88 9.74 17.21
N ILE A 683 -18.65 9.70 17.70
CA ILE A 683 -17.52 9.09 16.98
C ILE A 683 -16.80 8.16 17.95
N PHE A 684 -16.76 6.87 17.60
CA PHE A 684 -15.95 5.87 18.29
C PHE A 684 -14.69 5.62 17.47
N TRP A 685 -13.56 5.36 18.13
CA TRP A 685 -12.43 4.68 17.49
C TRP A 685 -12.93 3.33 16.96
N VAL A 686 -13.14 3.24 15.65
CA VAL A 686 -13.61 2.01 14.99
C VAL A 686 -12.50 0.96 14.96
N ASP A 687 -11.23 1.34 15.13
CA ASP A 687 -10.09 0.42 14.95
C ASP A 687 -9.95 -0.62 16.07
N ASP A 688 -10.08 -0.25 17.35
CA ASP A 688 -9.77 -1.19 18.44
C ASP A 688 -11.01 -1.66 19.22
N TYR A 689 -11.89 -0.75 19.68
CA TYR A 689 -13.06 -1.12 20.49
C TYR A 689 -14.20 -1.71 19.66
N ALA A 690 -14.50 -1.11 18.50
CA ALA A 690 -15.48 -1.67 17.59
C ALA A 690 -14.97 -3.00 17.01
N LEU A 691 -13.67 -3.11 16.71
CA LEU A 691 -13.04 -4.36 16.31
C LEU A 691 -13.11 -5.43 17.40
N GLU A 692 -12.90 -5.10 18.68
CA GLU A 692 -13.06 -6.06 19.76
C GLU A 692 -14.51 -6.56 19.87
N LYS A 693 -15.49 -5.66 19.71
CA LYS A 693 -16.91 -6.04 19.66
C LYS A 693 -17.27 -6.81 18.40
N LEU A 694 -16.71 -6.48 17.25
CA LEU A 694 -16.91 -7.20 15.99
C LEU A 694 -16.29 -8.60 16.08
N LYS A 695 -15.05 -8.72 16.57
CA LYS A 695 -14.38 -9.99 16.87
C LYS A 695 -15.22 -10.84 17.82
N LYS A 696 -15.79 -10.22 18.87
CA LYS A 696 -16.69 -10.91 19.79
C LYS A 696 -17.96 -11.37 19.08
N ALA A 697 -18.56 -10.54 18.23
CA ALA A 697 -19.74 -10.89 17.43
C ALA A 697 -19.45 -12.02 16.42
N GLU A 698 -18.32 -11.97 15.71
CA GLU A 698 -17.88 -12.99 14.76
C GLU A 698 -17.58 -14.32 15.46
N ARG A 699 -16.92 -14.31 16.62
CA ARG A 699 -16.73 -15.52 17.46
C ARG A 699 -18.08 -16.10 17.89
N LEU A 700 -19.03 -15.25 18.27
CA LEU A 700 -20.38 -15.69 18.65
C LEU A 700 -21.15 -16.26 17.45
N LEU A 701 -21.00 -15.68 16.26
CA LEU A 701 -21.60 -16.16 15.00
C LEU A 701 -20.99 -17.49 14.56
N ALA A 702 -19.65 -17.62 14.55
CA ALA A 702 -18.95 -18.84 14.21
C ALA A 702 -19.32 -19.99 15.18
N LYS A 703 -19.40 -19.69 16.48
CA LYS A 703 -19.90 -20.64 17.49
C LYS A 703 -21.35 -21.04 17.22
N ALA A 704 -22.23 -20.08 16.91
CA ALA A 704 -23.62 -20.38 16.60
C ALA A 704 -23.80 -21.23 15.33
N ARG A 705 -22.94 -21.04 14.30
CA ARG A 705 -22.92 -21.90 13.11
C ARG A 705 -22.49 -23.33 13.46
N LYS A 706 -21.41 -23.49 14.21
CA LYS A 706 -20.95 -24.81 14.68
C LYS A 706 -22.00 -25.51 15.55
N ASP A 707 -22.69 -24.77 16.42
CA ASP A 707 -23.78 -25.29 17.24
C ASP A 707 -24.96 -25.76 16.36
N LYS A 708 -25.27 -25.03 15.27
CA LYS A 708 -26.32 -25.39 14.31
C LYS A 708 -25.93 -26.60 13.47
N ASP A 709 -24.74 -26.63 12.87
CA ASP A 709 -24.28 -27.77 12.06
C ASP A 709 -24.23 -29.07 12.88
N LYS A 710 -23.90 -28.96 14.17
CA LYS A 710 -23.97 -30.10 15.10
C LYS A 710 -25.40 -30.54 15.38
N ALA A 711 -26.36 -29.62 15.48
CA ALA A 711 -27.77 -29.95 15.66
C ALA A 711 -28.37 -30.58 14.39
N ASP A 712 -28.03 -30.04 13.23
CA ASP A 712 -28.48 -30.52 11.91
C ASP A 712 -27.86 -31.87 11.52
N GLY A 713 -26.73 -32.26 12.11
CA GLY A 713 -26.14 -33.60 11.94
C GLY A 713 -26.55 -34.64 13.00
N ILE A 714 -27.31 -34.23 14.03
CA ILE A 714 -27.91 -35.12 15.03
C ILE A 714 -29.37 -35.46 14.67
N LEU A 715 -30.06 -34.53 14.00
CA LEU A 715 -31.33 -34.76 13.30
C LEU A 715 -31.11 -35.57 12.02
#